data_AF-J5H379-F1
#
_entry.id   AF-J5H379-F1
#
_cell.length_a   1.000
_cell.length_b   1.000
_cell.length_c   1.000
_cell.angle_alpha   90.00
_cell.angle_beta   90.00
_cell.angle_gamma   90.00
#
_symmetry.space_group_name_H-M   'P 1'
#
loop_
_entity.id
_entity.type
_entity.pdbx_description
1 polymer ?
#
loop_
_entity_poly.entity_id
_entity_poly.type
_entity_poly.pdbx_seq_one_letter_code
_entity_poly.pdbx_strand_id
1 'polypeptide(L)'
;MIDISVKNIKGVGAKTAEYLEKLDIKTVKDLLKHYPIRYLEYKAPTKISEVNKDEEVVIKATITKSISLTGPNRKIAVTKVTDFIDVLDVIWYNSPYLRATLKQGESYIFVGKFSRRSKNTLEHPTIYTIDEYKKKIGSFKPIYALTAGINNNLMEKLIKSAFEYIDDKDFEEYLPESILKEFSLEDRNKAVRNIHDPISKSSLFESKKRLAFDDFFRFLYGMKLLKNKRLRVKSRNIVSKEIKYLEEIKSTLPFKLTDSQNNVIEEILNDMSSGVVTNRLIQGDVGSGKTVVALICLYMAVKSGFQGVVMVPTEVLAKQHFKSMSDILGKLKNPPKIGILTGSMTKKEHLAVYEKIEAGEIDIVVGTHALLVEDVKFKNLGLVVTDEQHRFGVRQRTTLSDKGEDVHVLVMSATPIPRTLAIILYGDLDISTIETKPVGRLPIKNAVITENDREKAYRHISLEIGKGHQAYIICPMVEESENIEAENVIDYSKKIADKFSQNCKIEVLHGRLQQKEKDDIMSRYVNKETDILVSTTVIEVGVDVPNATVIMIENAERFGLATLHQLRGRVGRSELQSYAIFVRTSNSNIAKKRLEIIGNSNDGFYIASRDLVLRGPGELFGLAQSGELDFGIADIYNDNDIFEMAKNAVDMIHSGNIGEEESIKLENKINNYMDLHYKKLAL
;
A
#
# COMPACT_ATOMS: atom_id res chain seq x y z
N MET A 1 -14.41 16.70 -22.57
CA MET A 1 -15.48 15.73 -22.26
C MET A 1 -16.54 16.41 -21.44
N ILE A 2 -17.65 16.74 -22.10
CA ILE A 2 -18.88 17.26 -21.51
C ILE A 2 -19.55 16.17 -20.65
N ASP A 3 -20.12 16.55 -19.51
CA ASP A 3 -20.84 15.64 -18.61
C ASP A 3 -22.27 15.37 -19.13
N ILE A 4 -22.37 14.69 -20.28
CA ILE A 4 -23.64 14.24 -20.84
C ILE A 4 -24.11 13.04 -20.02
N SER A 5 -25.37 13.04 -19.56
CA SER A 5 -25.92 11.89 -18.82
C SER A 5 -26.01 10.63 -19.70
N VAL A 6 -25.68 9.46 -19.14
CA VAL A 6 -25.83 8.17 -19.84
C VAL A 6 -27.27 7.87 -20.26
N LYS A 7 -28.26 8.51 -19.62
CA LYS A 7 -29.68 8.37 -19.96
C LYS A 7 -30.00 8.85 -21.39
N ASN A 8 -29.14 9.68 -21.97
CA ASN A 8 -29.31 10.20 -23.33
C ASN A 8 -28.71 9.28 -24.41
N ILE A 9 -27.98 8.23 -24.02
CA ILE A 9 -27.39 7.27 -24.96
C ILE A 9 -28.47 6.34 -25.49
N LYS A 10 -28.53 6.20 -26.82
CA LYS A 10 -29.39 5.21 -27.49
C LYS A 10 -29.15 3.80 -26.92
N GLY A 11 -30.20 3.18 -26.39
CA GLY A 11 -30.13 1.84 -25.78
C GLY A 11 -30.05 1.83 -24.25
N VAL A 12 -29.94 2.99 -23.60
CA VAL A 12 -30.05 3.13 -22.14
C VAL A 12 -31.48 3.47 -21.76
N GLY A 13 -32.26 2.45 -21.35
CA GLY A 13 -33.56 2.66 -20.71
C GLY A 13 -33.43 2.92 -19.20
N ALA A 14 -34.55 3.22 -18.53
CA ALA A 14 -34.58 3.51 -17.08
C ALA A 14 -33.88 2.42 -16.24
N LYS A 15 -34.17 1.14 -16.49
CA LYS A 15 -33.53 0.01 -15.79
C LYS A 15 -32.03 -0.11 -16.08
N THR A 16 -31.61 0.13 -17.32
CA THR A 16 -30.18 0.08 -17.67
C THR A 16 -29.42 1.22 -16.99
N ALA A 17 -30.03 2.40 -16.88
CA ALA A 17 -29.46 3.53 -16.16
C ALA A 17 -29.30 3.21 -14.65
N GLU A 18 -30.29 2.57 -14.02
CA GLU A 18 -30.17 2.11 -12.62
C GLU A 18 -29.03 1.12 -12.42
N TYR A 19 -28.81 0.20 -13.37
CA TYR A 19 -27.69 -0.73 -13.29
C TYR A 19 -26.34 -0.05 -13.51
N LEU A 20 -26.24 0.92 -14.41
CA LEU A 20 -25.02 1.71 -14.61
C LEU A 20 -24.68 2.56 -13.38
N GLU A 21 -25.70 3.10 -12.70
CA GLU A 21 -25.53 3.86 -11.47
C GLU A 21 -24.97 3.01 -10.32
N LYS A 22 -25.26 1.70 -10.28
CA LYS A 22 -24.61 0.75 -9.35
C LYS A 22 -23.12 0.55 -9.62
N LEU A 23 -22.65 0.87 -10.82
CA LEU A 23 -21.24 0.89 -11.19
C LEU A 23 -20.64 2.31 -11.06
N ASP A 24 -21.37 3.25 -10.45
CA ASP A 24 -21.07 4.69 -10.38
C ASP A 24 -20.89 5.37 -11.77
N ILE A 25 -21.51 4.81 -12.82
CA ILE A 25 -21.48 5.35 -14.18
C ILE A 25 -22.72 6.23 -14.41
N LYS A 26 -22.53 7.55 -14.39
CA LYS A 26 -23.63 8.53 -14.54
C LYS A 26 -23.56 9.35 -15.83
N THR A 27 -22.36 9.50 -16.38
CA THR A 27 -22.09 10.30 -17.59
C THR A 27 -21.44 9.47 -18.70
N VAL A 28 -21.50 9.98 -19.94
CA VAL A 28 -20.79 9.40 -21.10
C VAL A 28 -19.28 9.30 -20.82
N LYS A 29 -18.72 10.28 -20.11
CA LYS A 29 -17.32 10.29 -19.67
C LYS A 29 -17.02 9.15 -18.71
N ASP A 30 -17.88 8.88 -17.74
CA ASP A 30 -17.70 7.75 -16.80
C ASP A 30 -17.74 6.43 -17.57
N LEU A 31 -18.62 6.31 -18.55
CA LEU A 31 -18.76 5.11 -19.38
C LEU A 31 -17.50 4.85 -20.24
N LEU A 32 -16.86 5.89 -20.78
CA LEU A 32 -15.59 5.77 -21.51
C LEU A 32 -14.38 5.59 -20.57
N LYS A 33 -14.52 5.88 -19.28
CA LYS A 33 -13.50 5.58 -18.27
C LYS A 33 -13.68 4.20 -17.65
N HIS A 34 -14.77 3.50 -17.97
CA HIS A 34 -15.00 2.12 -17.53
C HIS A 34 -14.13 1.15 -18.34
N TYR A 35 -12.84 1.10 -18.01
CA TYR A 35 -11.86 0.33 -18.78
C TYR A 35 -12.04 -1.20 -18.62
N PRO A 36 -11.62 -1.99 -19.61
CA PRO A 36 -11.64 -3.46 -19.52
C PRO A 36 -10.66 -3.98 -18.45
N ILE A 37 -11.10 -4.95 -17.62
CA ILE A 37 -10.25 -5.64 -16.64
C ILE A 37 -9.25 -6.58 -17.34
N ARG A 38 -9.68 -7.21 -18.43
CA ARG A 38 -8.84 -8.15 -19.19
C ARG A 38 -9.22 -8.17 -20.66
N TYR A 39 -8.36 -8.79 -21.46
CA TYR A 39 -8.53 -8.93 -22.90
C TYR A 39 -8.42 -10.39 -23.29
N LEU A 40 -9.37 -10.87 -24.09
CA LEU A 40 -9.31 -12.21 -24.70
C LEU A 40 -8.82 -12.07 -26.14
N GLU A 41 -7.76 -12.78 -26.49
CA GLU A 41 -7.23 -12.78 -27.85
C GLU A 41 -8.09 -13.64 -28.78
N TYR A 42 -8.46 -13.09 -29.94
CA TYR A 42 -9.07 -13.88 -31.00
C TYR A 42 -7.99 -14.70 -31.73
N LYS A 43 -7.78 -15.91 -31.23
CA LYS A 43 -6.79 -16.86 -31.76
C LYS A 43 -7.23 -17.46 -33.09
N ALA A 44 -6.26 -17.91 -33.88
CA ALA A 44 -6.51 -18.72 -35.05
C ALA A 44 -7.19 -20.06 -34.67
N PRO A 45 -8.05 -20.62 -35.53
CA PRO A 45 -8.70 -21.90 -35.24
C PRO A 45 -7.69 -23.04 -35.11
N THR A 46 -7.83 -23.81 -34.04
CA THR A 46 -7.07 -25.04 -33.79
C THR A 46 -7.86 -26.26 -34.28
N LYS A 47 -7.15 -27.33 -34.66
CA LYS A 47 -7.79 -28.61 -35.00
C LYS A 47 -8.36 -29.27 -33.75
N ILE A 48 -9.41 -30.10 -33.92
CA ILE A 48 -10.05 -30.78 -32.80
C ILE A 48 -9.08 -31.74 -32.09
N SER A 49 -8.21 -32.41 -32.85
CA SER A 49 -7.17 -33.33 -32.34
C SER A 49 -6.11 -32.67 -31.46
N GLU A 50 -5.86 -31.37 -31.63
CA GLU A 50 -4.80 -30.63 -30.94
C GLU A 50 -5.31 -29.97 -29.63
N VAL A 51 -6.61 -30.09 -29.34
CA VAL A 51 -7.22 -29.51 -28.13
C VAL A 51 -6.81 -30.32 -26.89
N ASN A 52 -5.99 -29.69 -26.04
CA ASN A 52 -5.53 -30.25 -24.77
C ASN A 52 -6.04 -29.41 -23.59
N LYS A 53 -6.66 -30.07 -22.60
CA LYS A 53 -7.21 -29.54 -21.32
C LYS A 53 -8.51 -28.71 -21.41
N ASP A 54 -9.10 -28.44 -20.24
CA ASP A 54 -10.31 -27.65 -19.99
C ASP A 54 -10.10 -26.13 -20.24
N GLU A 55 -9.60 -25.76 -21.42
CA GLU A 55 -9.35 -24.37 -21.83
C GLU A 55 -10.40 -23.87 -22.84
N GLU A 56 -10.42 -22.55 -23.06
CA GLU A 56 -11.20 -21.92 -24.12
C GLU A 56 -10.50 -22.13 -25.47
N VAL A 57 -11.21 -22.74 -26.42
CA VAL A 57 -10.67 -23.13 -27.73
C VAL A 57 -11.48 -22.53 -28.87
N VAL A 58 -10.81 -22.34 -30.00
CA VAL A 58 -11.38 -21.81 -31.24
C VAL A 58 -11.35 -22.93 -32.28
N ILE A 59 -12.51 -23.41 -32.71
CA ILE A 59 -12.61 -24.54 -33.63
C ILE A 59 -13.39 -24.12 -34.87
N LYS A 60 -12.80 -24.35 -36.05
CA LYS A 60 -13.52 -24.27 -37.33
C LYS A 60 -14.11 -25.65 -37.61
N ALA A 61 -15.44 -25.76 -37.63
CA ALA A 61 -16.10 -27.04 -37.86
C ALA A 61 -17.40 -26.91 -38.65
N THR A 62 -17.75 -28.01 -39.34
CA THR A 62 -18.96 -28.14 -40.15
C THR A 62 -20.02 -28.90 -39.38
N ILE A 63 -21.27 -28.42 -39.43
CA ILE A 63 -22.39 -29.05 -38.74
C ILE A 63 -22.79 -30.33 -39.49
N THR A 64 -22.62 -31.48 -38.84
CA THR A 64 -22.88 -32.80 -39.47
C THR A 64 -24.33 -33.23 -39.38
N LYS A 65 -25.03 -32.85 -38.31
CA LYS A 65 -26.44 -33.18 -38.06
C LYS A 65 -27.24 -31.93 -37.77
N SER A 66 -28.51 -31.92 -38.16
CA SER A 66 -29.45 -30.87 -37.74
C SER A 66 -29.54 -30.81 -36.21
N ILE A 67 -29.77 -29.61 -35.68
CA ILE A 67 -29.82 -29.38 -34.23
C ILE A 67 -31.05 -30.08 -33.65
N SER A 68 -30.78 -30.93 -32.67
CA SER A 68 -31.80 -31.61 -31.87
C SER A 68 -32.11 -30.80 -30.61
N LEU A 69 -33.39 -30.69 -30.24
CA LEU A 69 -33.82 -30.05 -28.99
C LEU A 69 -34.17 -31.13 -27.97
N THR A 70 -33.46 -31.14 -26.85
CA THR A 70 -33.51 -32.17 -25.80
C THR A 70 -33.70 -31.53 -24.41
N GLY A 71 -33.84 -32.36 -23.37
CA GLY A 71 -34.03 -31.93 -21.99
C GLY A 71 -35.43 -31.42 -21.63
N PRO A 72 -35.65 -31.02 -20.36
CA PRO A 72 -36.94 -30.50 -19.89
C PRO A 72 -37.36 -29.27 -20.70
N ASN A 73 -38.61 -29.26 -21.19
CA ASN A 73 -39.16 -28.21 -22.06
C ASN A 73 -38.38 -27.96 -23.38
N ARG A 74 -37.61 -28.93 -23.90
CA ARG A 74 -36.85 -28.83 -25.17
C ARG A 74 -35.90 -27.63 -25.22
N LYS A 75 -35.33 -27.26 -24.06
CA LYS A 75 -34.47 -26.08 -23.93
C LYS A 75 -32.99 -26.35 -24.28
N ILE A 76 -32.58 -27.60 -24.47
CA ILE A 76 -31.17 -27.94 -24.72
C ILE A 76 -30.96 -28.23 -26.21
N ALA A 77 -30.20 -27.39 -26.89
CA ALA A 77 -29.82 -27.59 -28.29
C ALA A 77 -28.53 -28.42 -28.36
N VAL A 78 -28.56 -29.54 -29.09
CA VAL A 78 -27.42 -30.45 -29.24
C VAL A 78 -27.18 -30.76 -30.72
N THR A 79 -25.93 -30.66 -31.17
CA THR A 79 -25.49 -31.10 -32.50
C THR A 79 -24.09 -31.70 -32.46
N LYS A 80 -23.66 -32.25 -33.60
CA LYS A 80 -22.31 -32.75 -33.84
C LYS A 80 -21.62 -31.92 -34.92
N VAL A 81 -20.40 -31.52 -34.67
CA VAL A 81 -19.57 -30.77 -35.61
C VAL A 81 -18.30 -31.56 -35.95
N THR A 82 -17.75 -31.35 -37.15
CA THR A 82 -16.52 -32.03 -37.61
C THR A 82 -15.56 -31.06 -38.28
N ASP A 83 -14.26 -31.26 -38.10
CA ASP A 83 -13.20 -30.61 -38.86
C ASP A 83 -12.71 -31.46 -40.06
N PHE A 84 -13.53 -32.44 -40.47
CA PHE A 84 -13.28 -33.50 -41.46
C PHE A 84 -12.39 -34.65 -40.99
N ILE A 85 -11.81 -34.59 -39.79
CA ILE A 85 -11.00 -35.66 -39.20
C ILE A 85 -11.70 -36.20 -37.95
N ASP A 86 -12.02 -35.31 -37.02
CA ASP A 86 -12.62 -35.64 -35.73
C ASP A 86 -14.07 -35.12 -35.64
N VAL A 87 -14.82 -35.66 -34.68
CA VAL A 87 -16.21 -35.26 -34.40
C VAL A 87 -16.34 -34.81 -32.95
N LEU A 88 -17.03 -33.69 -32.75
CA LEU A 88 -17.25 -33.07 -31.46
C LEU A 88 -18.74 -32.86 -31.20
N ASP A 89 -19.18 -33.17 -29.98
CA ASP A 89 -20.54 -32.88 -29.54
C ASP A 89 -20.60 -31.42 -29.04
N VAL A 90 -21.60 -30.65 -29.48
CA VAL A 90 -21.77 -29.24 -29.08
C VAL A 90 -23.13 -29.06 -28.45
N ILE A 91 -23.15 -28.44 -27.27
CA ILE A 91 -24.34 -28.33 -26.42
C ILE A 91 -24.56 -26.86 -26.02
N TRP A 92 -25.79 -26.37 -26.19
CA TRP A 92 -26.23 -25.09 -25.66
C TRP A 92 -27.50 -25.28 -24.81
N TYR A 93 -27.47 -24.77 -23.58
CA TYR A 93 -28.64 -24.74 -22.72
C TYR A 93 -29.47 -23.47 -22.95
N ASN A 94 -30.79 -23.60 -22.89
CA ASN A 94 -31.76 -22.51 -23.09
C ASN A 94 -31.64 -21.73 -24.42
N SER A 95 -31.16 -22.38 -25.49
CA SER A 95 -30.94 -21.75 -26.81
C SER A 95 -31.69 -22.44 -27.96
N PRO A 96 -33.04 -22.56 -27.90
CA PRO A 96 -33.81 -23.26 -28.94
C PRO A 96 -33.76 -22.56 -30.31
N TYR A 97 -33.49 -21.24 -30.33
CA TYR A 97 -33.39 -20.43 -31.55
C TYR A 97 -32.27 -20.92 -32.49
N LEU A 98 -31.25 -21.59 -31.95
CA LEU A 98 -30.11 -22.06 -32.74
C LEU A 98 -30.50 -23.03 -33.85
N ARG A 99 -31.62 -23.75 -33.67
CA ARG A 99 -32.17 -24.65 -34.70
C ARG A 99 -32.56 -23.92 -36.00
N ALA A 100 -32.94 -22.64 -35.91
CA ALA A 100 -33.30 -21.84 -37.07
C ALA A 100 -32.10 -21.13 -37.71
N THR A 101 -31.07 -20.77 -36.91
CA THR A 101 -29.90 -20.02 -37.39
C THR A 101 -28.79 -20.90 -37.94
N LEU A 102 -28.58 -22.09 -37.38
CA LEU A 102 -27.48 -22.97 -37.76
C LEU A 102 -27.97 -24.09 -38.69
N LYS A 103 -27.42 -24.14 -39.90
CA LYS A 103 -27.80 -25.13 -40.91
C LYS A 103 -26.81 -26.28 -41.01
N GLN A 104 -27.34 -27.47 -41.29
CA GLN A 104 -26.53 -28.65 -41.57
C GLN A 104 -25.71 -28.43 -42.85
N GLY A 105 -24.46 -28.90 -42.84
CA GLY A 105 -23.53 -28.77 -43.98
C GLY A 105 -22.77 -27.45 -44.05
N GLU A 106 -23.14 -26.45 -43.26
CA GLU A 106 -22.43 -25.18 -43.19
C GLU A 106 -21.31 -25.21 -42.13
N SER A 107 -20.23 -24.49 -42.41
CA SER A 107 -19.07 -24.37 -41.53
C SER A 107 -19.10 -23.06 -40.74
N TYR A 108 -18.80 -23.17 -39.46
CA TYR A 108 -18.77 -22.05 -38.52
C TYR A 108 -17.51 -22.08 -37.66
N ILE A 109 -17.23 -20.98 -36.98
CA ILE A 109 -16.20 -20.89 -35.95
C ILE A 109 -16.91 -20.97 -34.60
N PHE A 110 -16.50 -21.93 -33.78
CA PHE A 110 -16.99 -22.13 -32.42
C PHE A 110 -15.91 -21.72 -31.43
N VAL A 111 -16.21 -20.76 -30.56
CA VAL A 111 -15.30 -20.31 -29.49
C VAL A 111 -15.95 -20.61 -28.14
N GLY A 112 -15.31 -21.46 -27.34
CA GLY A 112 -15.87 -21.83 -26.04
C GLY A 112 -15.01 -22.82 -25.29
N LYS A 113 -15.49 -23.20 -24.10
CA LYS A 113 -14.75 -24.10 -23.21
C LYS A 113 -14.91 -25.54 -23.68
N PHE A 114 -13.79 -26.20 -23.92
CA PHE A 114 -13.75 -27.63 -24.16
C PHE A 114 -13.86 -28.37 -22.82
N SER A 115 -14.72 -29.39 -22.74
CA SER A 115 -14.83 -30.27 -21.57
C SER A 115 -14.60 -31.73 -21.95
N ARG A 116 -13.67 -32.37 -21.22
CA ARG A 116 -13.30 -33.78 -21.40
C ARG A 116 -13.78 -34.60 -20.20
N ARG A 117 -15.10 -34.74 -20.05
CA ARG A 117 -15.72 -35.61 -19.02
C ARG A 117 -15.85 -37.05 -19.52
N SER A 118 -17.01 -37.41 -20.09
CA SER A 118 -17.27 -38.75 -20.68
C SER A 118 -17.25 -38.76 -22.21
N LYS A 119 -17.42 -37.59 -22.84
CA LYS A 119 -17.28 -37.34 -24.28
C LYS A 119 -16.62 -35.99 -24.49
N ASN A 120 -15.91 -35.82 -25.61
CA ASN A 120 -15.39 -34.53 -26.03
C ASN A 120 -16.58 -33.63 -26.38
N THR A 121 -16.81 -32.60 -25.56
CA THR A 121 -17.95 -31.71 -25.71
C THR A 121 -17.51 -30.25 -25.65
N LEU A 122 -18.18 -29.41 -26.43
CA LEU A 122 -18.04 -27.97 -26.34
C LEU A 122 -19.34 -27.39 -25.78
N GLU A 123 -19.24 -26.83 -24.58
CA GLU A 123 -20.40 -26.32 -23.84
C GLU A 123 -20.54 -24.82 -24.08
N HIS A 124 -21.71 -24.39 -24.54
CA HIS A 124 -22.07 -23.00 -24.78
C HIS A 124 -21.06 -22.18 -25.65
N PRO A 125 -20.57 -22.68 -26.80
CA PRO A 125 -19.74 -21.84 -27.65
C PRO A 125 -20.48 -20.61 -28.16
N THR A 126 -19.73 -19.51 -28.24
CA THR A 126 -20.06 -18.42 -29.16
C THR A 126 -19.78 -18.86 -30.59
N ILE A 127 -20.68 -18.46 -31.50
CA ILE A 127 -20.67 -18.88 -32.90
C ILE A 127 -20.37 -17.65 -33.75
N TYR A 128 -19.44 -17.80 -34.69
CA TYR A 128 -19.13 -16.79 -35.69
C TYR A 128 -19.17 -17.39 -37.09
N THR A 129 -19.50 -16.56 -38.08
CA THR A 129 -19.25 -16.91 -39.48
C THR A 129 -17.75 -16.87 -39.76
N ILE A 130 -17.29 -17.62 -40.77
CA ILE A 130 -15.86 -17.67 -41.11
C ILE A 130 -15.33 -16.28 -41.49
N ASP A 131 -16.09 -15.54 -42.30
CA ASP A 131 -15.68 -14.19 -42.75
C ASP A 131 -15.67 -13.17 -41.62
N GLU A 132 -16.64 -13.25 -40.69
CA GLU A 132 -16.66 -12.37 -39.51
C GLU A 132 -15.47 -12.65 -38.61
N TYR A 133 -15.18 -13.92 -38.33
CA TYR A 133 -14.09 -14.28 -37.43
C TYR A 133 -12.72 -13.99 -38.03
N LYS A 134 -12.54 -14.20 -39.35
CA LYS A 134 -11.28 -13.90 -40.05
C LYS A 134 -10.84 -12.45 -39.90
N LYS A 135 -11.79 -11.51 -39.81
CA LYS A 135 -11.52 -10.08 -39.56
C LYS A 135 -11.12 -9.78 -38.11
N LYS A 136 -11.44 -10.67 -37.17
CA LYS A 136 -11.14 -10.52 -35.74
C LYS A 136 -9.83 -11.20 -35.33
N ILE A 137 -9.29 -12.13 -36.13
CA ILE A 137 -8.04 -12.84 -35.77
C ILE A 137 -6.92 -11.83 -35.51
N GLY A 138 -6.26 -11.97 -34.36
CA GLY A 138 -5.18 -11.08 -33.92
C GLY A 138 -5.65 -9.80 -33.21
N SER A 139 -6.95 -9.52 -33.20
CA SER A 139 -7.54 -8.49 -32.35
C SER A 139 -7.93 -9.03 -30.98
N PHE A 140 -8.38 -8.15 -30.10
CA PHE A 140 -8.67 -8.48 -28.71
C PHE A 140 -10.12 -8.14 -28.36
N LYS A 141 -10.78 -9.05 -27.64
CA LYS A 141 -12.08 -8.79 -27.02
C LYS A 141 -11.89 -8.18 -25.63
N PRO A 142 -12.35 -6.96 -25.36
CA PRO A 142 -12.33 -6.38 -24.02
C PRO A 142 -13.34 -7.08 -23.10
N ILE A 143 -12.95 -7.32 -21.85
CA ILE A 143 -13.82 -7.85 -20.80
C ILE A 143 -13.92 -6.83 -19.67
N TYR A 144 -15.13 -6.36 -19.40
CA TYR A 144 -15.41 -5.28 -18.45
C TYR A 144 -15.79 -5.81 -17.05
N ALA A 145 -15.67 -4.95 -16.05
CA ALA A 145 -16.36 -5.15 -14.78
C ALA A 145 -17.88 -5.04 -15.02
N LEU A 146 -18.65 -5.96 -14.46
CA LEU A 146 -20.10 -6.04 -14.70
C LEU A 146 -20.86 -6.07 -13.37
N THR A 147 -22.12 -5.65 -13.41
CA THR A 147 -23.08 -5.81 -12.30
C THR A 147 -24.27 -6.65 -12.76
N ALA A 148 -25.04 -7.17 -11.80
CA ALA A 148 -26.26 -7.93 -12.09
C ALA A 148 -27.22 -7.08 -12.95
N GLY A 149 -27.53 -7.56 -14.16
CA GLY A 149 -28.37 -6.86 -15.13
C GLY A 149 -27.62 -6.32 -16.36
N ILE A 150 -26.28 -6.24 -16.33
CA ILE A 150 -25.46 -5.84 -17.48
C ILE A 150 -24.53 -7.00 -17.87
N ASN A 151 -24.54 -7.37 -19.16
CA ASN A 151 -23.58 -8.34 -19.71
C ASN A 151 -22.52 -7.62 -20.56
N ASN A 152 -21.40 -8.31 -20.86
CA ASN A 152 -20.27 -7.74 -21.59
C ASN A 152 -20.67 -7.19 -22.97
N ASN A 153 -21.55 -7.89 -23.69
CA ASN A 153 -22.00 -7.46 -25.02
C ASN A 153 -22.83 -6.17 -24.97
N LEU A 154 -23.64 -5.99 -23.92
CA LEU A 154 -24.38 -4.76 -23.68
C LEU A 154 -23.40 -3.62 -23.36
N MET A 155 -22.42 -3.86 -22.49
CA MET A 155 -21.40 -2.88 -22.15
C MET A 155 -20.59 -2.43 -23.37
N GLU A 156 -20.12 -3.38 -24.20
CA GLU A 156 -19.44 -3.09 -25.48
C GLU A 156 -20.29 -2.20 -26.40
N LYS A 157 -21.60 -2.49 -26.52
CA LYS A 157 -22.52 -1.67 -27.33
C LYS A 157 -22.66 -0.26 -26.77
N LEU A 158 -22.85 -0.14 -25.46
CA LEU A 158 -23.01 1.16 -24.81
C LEU A 158 -21.76 2.03 -24.98
N ILE A 159 -20.56 1.46 -24.82
CA ILE A 159 -19.29 2.15 -25.04
C ILE A 159 -19.13 2.57 -26.51
N LYS A 160 -19.48 1.70 -27.47
CA LYS A 160 -19.46 2.07 -28.89
C LYS A 160 -20.40 3.22 -29.19
N SER A 161 -21.62 3.20 -28.65
CA SER A 161 -22.56 4.31 -28.79
C SER A 161 -22.10 5.58 -28.07
N ALA A 162 -21.37 5.47 -26.96
CA ALA A 162 -20.84 6.63 -26.23
C ALA A 162 -19.93 7.51 -27.10
N PHE A 163 -19.13 6.90 -27.98
CA PHE A 163 -18.26 7.62 -28.92
C PHE A 163 -19.04 8.44 -29.98
N GLU A 164 -20.34 8.21 -30.18
CA GLU A 164 -21.17 9.01 -31.09
C GLU A 164 -21.58 10.36 -30.47
N TYR A 165 -21.46 10.51 -29.15
CA TYR A 165 -21.86 11.71 -28.41
C TYR A 165 -20.67 12.60 -28.03
N ILE A 166 -19.47 12.28 -28.51
CA ILE A 166 -18.22 12.95 -28.15
C ILE A 166 -17.49 13.32 -29.43
N ASP A 167 -17.09 14.60 -29.54
CA ASP A 167 -16.31 15.09 -30.67
C ASP A 167 -14.81 14.95 -30.40
N ASP A 168 -13.99 14.97 -31.46
CA ASP A 168 -12.52 14.90 -31.30
C ASP A 168 -11.96 16.06 -30.43
N LYS A 169 -12.66 17.20 -30.38
CA LYS A 169 -12.32 18.33 -29.50
C LYS A 169 -12.43 18.00 -28.01
N ASP A 170 -13.24 17.03 -27.61
CA ASP A 170 -13.36 16.60 -26.20
C ASP A 170 -12.12 15.86 -25.68
N PHE A 171 -11.28 15.38 -26.60
CA PHE A 171 -10.01 14.72 -26.35
C PHE A 171 -8.81 15.67 -26.41
N GLU A 172 -9.04 17.00 -26.36
CA GLU A 172 -8.00 18.02 -26.39
C GLU A 172 -6.78 17.62 -25.56
N GLU A 173 -5.63 17.66 -26.23
CA GLU A 173 -4.34 17.34 -25.66
C GLU A 173 -3.96 18.42 -24.66
N TYR A 174 -3.63 18.00 -23.44
CA TYR A 174 -3.26 18.88 -22.33
C TYR A 174 -1.78 18.73 -21.97
N LEU A 175 -1.11 17.69 -22.49
CA LEU A 175 0.32 17.52 -22.34
C LEU A 175 1.06 18.41 -23.36
N PRO A 176 2.13 19.10 -22.94
CA PRO A 176 3.05 19.79 -23.85
C PRO A 176 3.64 18.86 -24.91
N GLU A 177 3.90 19.41 -26.10
CA GLU A 177 4.43 18.63 -27.24
C GLU A 177 5.81 18.02 -26.95
N SER A 178 6.61 18.68 -26.10
CA SER A 178 7.91 18.19 -25.63
C SER A 178 7.79 16.87 -24.86
N ILE A 179 6.78 16.75 -23.99
CA ILE A 179 6.52 15.53 -23.21
C ILE A 179 6.06 14.39 -24.12
N LEU A 180 5.17 14.69 -25.07
CA LEU A 180 4.68 13.69 -26.02
C LEU A 180 5.81 13.08 -26.85
N LYS A 181 6.75 13.92 -27.32
CA LYS A 181 7.91 13.51 -28.12
C LYS A 181 8.92 12.72 -27.29
N GLU A 182 9.30 13.23 -26.11
CA GLU A 182 10.30 12.60 -25.24
C GLU A 182 9.89 11.17 -24.83
N PHE A 183 8.63 11.01 -24.39
CA PHE A 183 8.14 9.73 -23.87
C PHE A 183 7.46 8.84 -24.93
N SER A 184 7.44 9.30 -26.19
CA SER A 184 6.79 8.63 -27.32
C SER A 184 5.35 8.20 -26.98
N LEU A 185 4.54 9.16 -26.58
CA LEU A 185 3.16 8.93 -26.13
C LEU A 185 2.18 8.97 -27.32
N GLU A 186 1.29 7.98 -27.39
CA GLU A 186 0.21 7.95 -28.38
C GLU A 186 -0.77 9.13 -28.19
N ASP A 187 -1.42 9.56 -29.26
CA ASP A 187 -2.54 10.50 -29.20
C ASP A 187 -3.65 9.99 -28.26
N ARG A 188 -4.20 10.92 -27.47
CA ARG A 188 -5.16 10.59 -26.41
C ARG A 188 -6.47 10.01 -26.94
N ASN A 189 -6.98 10.53 -28.07
CA ASN A 189 -8.21 10.04 -28.69
C ASN A 189 -8.00 8.59 -29.19
N LYS A 190 -6.86 8.34 -29.85
CA LYS A 190 -6.48 6.98 -30.28
C LYS A 190 -6.37 6.03 -29.10
N ALA A 191 -5.70 6.44 -28.01
CA ALA A 191 -5.52 5.60 -26.83
C ALA A 191 -6.87 5.18 -26.20
N VAL A 192 -7.80 6.12 -26.02
CA VAL A 192 -9.13 5.81 -25.46
C VAL A 192 -9.95 4.95 -26.42
N ARG A 193 -9.84 5.10 -27.73
CA ARG A 193 -10.56 4.21 -28.67
C ARG A 193 -9.97 2.79 -28.67
N ASN A 194 -8.65 2.69 -28.76
CA ASN A 194 -7.93 1.43 -28.83
C ASN A 194 -8.04 0.60 -27.54
N ILE A 195 -8.19 1.22 -26.37
CA ILE A 195 -8.37 0.49 -25.11
C ILE A 195 -9.69 -0.30 -25.10
N HIS A 196 -10.71 0.19 -25.80
CA HIS A 196 -12.03 -0.43 -25.91
C HIS A 196 -12.21 -1.28 -27.18
N ASP A 197 -11.42 -1.05 -28.24
CA ASP A 197 -11.45 -1.87 -29.47
C ASP A 197 -10.02 -2.11 -30.01
N PRO A 198 -9.22 -2.98 -29.35
CA PRO A 198 -7.80 -3.12 -29.65
C PRO A 198 -7.58 -3.96 -30.91
N ILE A 199 -6.94 -3.35 -31.91
CA ILE A 199 -6.68 -3.98 -33.22
C ILE A 199 -5.47 -4.93 -33.16
N SER A 200 -4.51 -4.66 -32.27
CA SER A 200 -3.30 -5.46 -32.11
C SER A 200 -2.77 -5.42 -30.67
N LYS A 201 -1.84 -6.34 -30.35
CA LYS A 201 -1.16 -6.36 -29.05
C LYS A 201 -0.30 -5.10 -28.85
N SER A 202 0.34 -4.62 -29.91
CA SER A 202 1.18 -3.42 -29.88
C SER A 202 0.34 -2.17 -29.59
N SER A 203 -0.76 -1.98 -30.32
CA SER A 203 -1.67 -0.85 -30.08
C SER A 203 -2.27 -0.89 -28.68
N LEU A 204 -2.66 -2.08 -28.19
CA LEU A 204 -3.17 -2.22 -26.83
C LEU A 204 -2.12 -1.80 -25.79
N PHE A 205 -0.86 -2.17 -25.99
CA PHE A 205 0.23 -1.79 -25.10
C PHE A 205 0.48 -0.29 -25.08
N GLU A 206 0.58 0.37 -26.24
CA GLU A 206 0.78 1.81 -26.33
C GLU A 206 -0.39 2.62 -25.74
N SER A 207 -1.63 2.17 -25.97
CA SER A 207 -2.80 2.83 -25.39
C SER A 207 -2.87 2.67 -23.87
N LYS A 208 -2.53 1.48 -23.34
CA LYS A 208 -2.39 1.28 -21.89
C LYS A 208 -1.30 2.17 -21.31
N LYS A 209 -0.13 2.22 -21.96
CA LYS A 209 0.99 3.08 -21.56
C LYS A 209 0.56 4.55 -21.51
N ARG A 210 -0.12 5.05 -22.56
CA ARG A 210 -0.59 6.44 -22.62
C ARG A 210 -1.59 6.76 -21.51
N LEU A 211 -2.58 5.90 -21.28
CA LEU A 211 -3.63 6.14 -20.29
C LEU A 211 -3.10 6.02 -18.86
N ALA A 212 -2.23 5.04 -18.58
CA ALA A 212 -1.58 4.90 -17.29
C ALA A 212 -0.64 6.09 -16.99
N PHE A 213 0.08 6.58 -18.02
CA PHE A 213 0.88 7.80 -17.92
C PHE A 213 0.00 9.01 -17.56
N ASP A 214 -1.13 9.18 -18.26
CA ASP A 214 -2.08 10.27 -18.00
C ASP A 214 -2.56 10.27 -16.53
N ASP A 215 -2.90 9.10 -16.01
CA ASP A 215 -3.35 8.89 -14.63
C ASP A 215 -2.25 9.28 -13.62
N PHE A 216 -1.03 8.75 -13.75
CA PHE A 216 0.07 9.09 -12.85
C PHE A 216 0.51 10.55 -12.98
N PHE A 217 0.62 11.06 -14.19
CA PHE A 217 1.07 12.42 -14.45
C PHE A 217 0.12 13.44 -13.83
N ARG A 218 -1.21 13.25 -13.99
CA ARG A 218 -2.21 14.16 -13.40
C ARG A 218 -2.11 14.19 -11.89
N PHE A 219 -1.95 13.02 -11.29
CA PHE A 219 -1.76 12.89 -9.86
C PHE A 219 -0.48 13.60 -9.38
N LEU A 220 0.68 13.25 -9.96
CA LEU A 220 1.98 13.79 -9.57
C LEU A 220 2.08 15.30 -9.77
N TYR A 221 1.60 15.81 -10.91
CA TYR A 221 1.57 17.25 -11.16
C TYR A 221 0.58 17.96 -10.23
N GLY A 222 -0.57 17.37 -9.96
CA GLY A 222 -1.54 17.88 -8.98
C GLY A 222 -0.95 17.99 -7.58
N MET A 223 -0.21 16.97 -7.12
CA MET A 223 0.53 17.00 -5.85
C MET A 223 1.56 18.13 -5.83
N LYS A 224 2.29 18.32 -6.93
CA LYS A 224 3.25 19.41 -7.07
C LYS A 224 2.57 20.79 -6.97
N LEU A 225 1.41 21.00 -7.60
CA LEU A 225 0.67 22.26 -7.48
C LEU A 225 0.20 22.54 -6.05
N LEU A 226 -0.27 21.51 -5.34
CA LEU A 226 -0.60 21.64 -3.92
C LEU A 226 0.63 21.97 -3.07
N LYS A 227 1.76 21.30 -3.34
CA LYS A 227 3.03 21.63 -2.69
C LYS A 227 3.41 23.08 -2.95
N ASN A 228 3.32 23.58 -4.19
CA ASN A 228 3.62 24.97 -4.52
C ASN A 228 2.69 25.95 -3.80
N LYS A 229 1.40 25.61 -3.63
CA LYS A 229 0.46 26.41 -2.81
C LYS A 229 0.90 26.44 -1.33
N ARG A 230 1.40 25.32 -0.78
CA ARG A 230 1.97 25.24 0.59
C ARG A 230 3.29 25.98 0.74
N LEU A 231 4.17 25.95 -0.27
CA LEU A 231 5.43 26.72 -0.25
C LEU A 231 5.22 28.23 -0.15
N ARG A 232 3.98 28.72 -0.32
CA ARG A 232 3.59 30.12 -0.05
C ARG A 232 3.30 30.40 1.43
N VAL A 233 3.17 29.37 2.27
CA VAL A 233 3.08 29.51 3.73
C VAL A 233 4.48 29.81 4.24
N LYS A 234 4.78 31.10 4.33
CA LYS A 234 6.03 31.60 4.90
C LYS A 234 6.09 31.17 6.37
N SER A 235 7.20 30.57 6.77
CA SER A 235 7.49 30.30 8.18
C SER A 235 8.38 31.39 8.74
N ARG A 236 8.00 31.93 9.89
CA ARG A 236 8.86 32.81 10.70
C ARG A 236 9.87 32.01 11.54
N ASN A 237 9.67 30.71 11.68
CA ASN A 237 10.48 29.83 12.52
C ASN A 237 11.73 29.33 11.77
N ILE A 238 12.63 30.23 11.39
CA ILE A 238 13.82 29.84 10.62
C ILE A 238 14.81 29.12 11.53
N VAL A 239 15.05 27.84 11.25
CA VAL A 239 16.05 27.05 11.99
C VAL A 239 17.43 27.19 11.38
N SER A 240 18.43 27.50 12.22
CA SER A 240 19.83 27.67 11.83
C SER A 240 20.43 26.35 11.30
N LYS A 241 21.33 26.48 10.33
CA LYS A 241 22.15 25.38 9.78
C LYS A 241 23.62 25.48 10.19
N GLU A 242 23.91 26.20 11.27
CA GLU A 242 25.29 26.37 11.71
C GLU A 242 25.99 25.02 11.92
N ILE A 243 27.04 24.79 11.12
CA ILE A 243 27.85 23.57 11.15
C ILE A 243 28.38 23.30 12.56
N LYS A 244 28.68 24.35 13.32
CA LYS A 244 29.14 24.25 14.72
C LYS A 244 28.17 23.44 15.59
N TYR A 245 26.86 23.70 15.52
CA TYR A 245 25.88 22.96 16.33
C TYR A 245 25.71 21.53 15.84
N LEU A 246 25.80 21.30 14.53
CA LEU A 246 25.78 19.95 13.96
C LEU A 246 26.95 19.10 14.42
N GLU A 247 28.16 19.65 14.39
CA GLU A 247 29.35 18.96 14.90
C GLU A 247 29.26 18.72 16.42
N GLU A 248 28.71 19.69 17.16
CA GLU A 248 28.51 19.58 18.61
C GLU A 248 27.62 18.38 18.96
N ILE A 249 26.43 18.25 18.34
CA ILE A 249 25.54 17.12 18.61
C ILE A 249 26.12 15.80 18.08
N LYS A 250 26.72 15.79 16.89
CA LYS A 250 27.34 14.58 16.31
C LYS A 250 28.44 14.03 17.21
N SER A 251 29.20 14.88 17.90
CA SER A 251 30.26 14.48 18.81
C SER A 251 29.77 13.71 20.05
N THR A 252 28.49 13.84 20.42
CA THR A 252 27.91 13.14 21.59
C THR A 252 27.42 11.73 21.29
N LEU A 253 27.24 11.40 20.01
CA LEU A 253 26.68 10.14 19.57
C LEU A 253 27.69 9.00 19.81
N PRO A 254 27.23 7.83 20.30
CA PRO A 254 28.10 6.68 20.54
C PRO A 254 28.46 5.92 19.24
N PHE A 255 28.04 6.41 18.07
CA PHE A 255 28.25 5.80 16.77
C PHE A 255 28.41 6.87 15.69
N LYS A 256 28.96 6.48 14.54
CA LYS A 256 29.04 7.34 13.36
C LYS A 256 27.73 7.24 12.56
N LEU A 257 27.22 8.39 12.11
CA LEU A 257 26.07 8.44 11.22
C LEU A 257 26.41 7.86 9.85
N THR A 258 25.44 7.20 9.21
CA THR A 258 25.57 6.73 7.82
C THR A 258 25.40 7.88 6.83
N ASP A 259 25.82 7.68 5.58
CA ASP A 259 25.65 8.68 4.53
C ASP A 259 24.16 9.00 4.28
N SER A 260 23.29 7.98 4.27
CA SER A 260 21.84 8.21 4.16
C SER A 260 21.28 9.03 5.33
N GLN A 261 21.76 8.81 6.56
CA GLN A 261 21.34 9.62 7.70
C GLN A 261 21.81 11.08 7.57
N ASN A 262 23.06 11.31 7.15
CA ASN A 262 23.58 12.66 6.91
C ASN A 262 22.80 13.39 5.82
N ASN A 263 22.52 12.72 4.69
CA ASN A 263 21.75 13.30 3.59
C ASN A 263 20.35 13.70 4.04
N VAL A 264 19.65 12.83 4.80
CA VAL A 264 18.32 13.14 5.31
C VAL A 264 18.34 14.30 6.31
N ILE A 265 19.35 14.38 7.19
CA ILE A 265 19.52 15.53 8.10
C ILE A 265 19.70 16.82 7.29
N GLU A 266 20.55 16.78 6.26
CA GLU A 266 20.79 17.94 5.40
C GLU A 266 19.53 18.37 4.64
N GLU A 267 18.76 17.43 4.09
CA GLU A 267 17.46 17.70 3.46
C GLU A 267 16.48 18.39 4.42
N ILE A 268 16.32 17.85 5.63
CA ILE A 268 15.38 18.39 6.63
C ILE A 268 15.80 19.80 7.05
N LEU A 269 17.08 20.00 7.35
CA LEU A 269 17.59 21.32 7.73
C LEU A 269 17.48 22.29 6.56
N ASN A 270 17.66 21.82 5.32
CA ASN A 270 17.44 22.59 4.11
C ASN A 270 16.04 23.19 4.02
N ASP A 271 15.04 22.38 4.34
CA ASP A 271 13.66 22.85 4.38
C ASP A 271 13.42 23.78 5.57
N MET A 272 13.86 23.41 6.78
CA MET A 272 13.57 24.17 8.01
C MET A 272 14.24 25.56 8.03
N SER A 273 15.30 25.78 7.24
CA SER A 273 15.91 27.11 7.09
C SER A 273 15.39 27.90 5.89
N SER A 274 14.51 27.33 5.06
CA SER A 274 14.09 27.94 3.79
C SER A 274 13.10 29.10 3.95
N GLY A 275 12.56 29.29 5.15
CA GLY A 275 11.47 30.24 5.41
C GLY A 275 10.10 29.70 5.00
N VAL A 276 9.94 28.38 4.88
CA VAL A 276 8.69 27.69 4.60
C VAL A 276 8.48 26.58 5.63
N VAL A 277 7.22 26.32 6.00
CA VAL A 277 6.88 25.22 6.91
C VAL A 277 7.24 23.86 6.29
N THR A 278 8.24 23.17 6.85
CA THR A 278 8.56 21.77 6.55
C THR A 278 7.42 20.83 6.98
N ASN A 279 7.01 19.93 6.09
CA ASN A 279 6.11 18.83 6.41
C ASN A 279 6.61 17.56 5.73
N ARG A 280 7.30 16.69 6.47
CA ARG A 280 8.14 15.63 5.89
C ARG A 280 8.00 14.29 6.60
N LEU A 281 7.88 13.22 5.82
CA LEU A 281 7.94 11.82 6.23
C LEU A 281 9.39 11.30 6.15
N ILE A 282 9.94 10.91 7.29
CA ILE A 282 11.17 10.17 7.41
C ILE A 282 10.82 8.68 7.46
N GLN A 283 11.14 7.96 6.39
CA GLN A 283 10.96 6.53 6.32
C GLN A 283 12.31 5.80 6.28
N GLY A 284 12.30 4.56 6.74
CA GLY A 284 13.46 3.68 6.70
C GLY A 284 13.18 2.41 7.48
N ASP A 285 14.02 1.40 7.30
CA ASP A 285 13.85 0.11 7.97
C ASP A 285 13.88 0.23 9.51
N VAL A 286 13.33 -0.76 10.21
CA VAL A 286 13.39 -0.83 11.67
C VAL A 286 14.85 -0.80 12.11
N GLY A 287 15.19 0.14 12.99
CA GLY A 287 16.57 0.33 13.45
C GLY A 287 17.49 1.09 12.48
N SER A 288 16.96 1.72 11.43
CA SER A 288 17.74 2.58 10.52
C SER A 288 18.22 3.91 11.13
N GLY A 289 17.84 4.23 12.38
CA GLY A 289 18.22 5.46 13.06
C GLY A 289 17.32 6.68 12.80
N LYS A 290 16.04 6.48 12.47
CA LYS A 290 15.07 7.58 12.32
C LYS A 290 15.03 8.51 13.53
N THR A 291 15.04 7.95 14.74
CA THR A 291 15.02 8.70 16.00
C THR A 291 16.25 9.59 16.18
N VAL A 292 17.46 9.17 15.75
CA VAL A 292 18.66 10.02 15.88
C VAL A 292 18.63 11.19 14.91
N VAL A 293 18.09 11.00 13.71
CA VAL A 293 17.85 12.09 12.75
C VAL A 293 16.90 13.12 13.36
N ALA A 294 15.77 12.68 13.92
CA ALA A 294 14.82 13.57 14.58
C ALA A 294 15.43 14.31 15.78
N LEU A 295 16.24 13.62 16.60
CA LEU A 295 16.94 14.22 17.75
C LEU A 295 17.87 15.36 17.31
N ILE A 296 18.61 15.17 16.21
CA ILE A 296 19.50 16.22 15.66
C ILE A 296 18.66 17.42 15.20
N CYS A 297 17.55 17.20 14.48
CA CYS A 297 16.66 18.28 14.06
C CYS A 297 16.05 19.05 15.24
N LEU A 298 15.63 18.36 16.30
CA LEU A 298 15.16 18.97 17.55
C LEU A 298 16.24 19.82 18.21
N TYR A 299 17.48 19.32 18.27
CA TYR A 299 18.60 20.08 18.81
C TYR A 299 18.86 21.37 18.04
N MET A 300 18.82 21.31 16.70
CA MET A 300 18.99 22.49 15.86
C MET A 300 17.86 23.52 16.05
N ALA A 301 16.61 23.06 16.20
CA ALA A 301 15.49 23.93 16.53
C ALA A 301 15.68 24.63 17.88
N VAL A 302 16.14 23.91 18.91
CA VAL A 302 16.45 24.49 20.23
C VAL A 302 17.56 25.52 20.16
N LYS A 303 18.64 25.25 19.43
CA LYS A 303 19.71 26.24 19.22
C LYS A 303 19.26 27.48 18.45
N SER A 304 18.14 27.39 17.75
CA SER A 304 17.51 28.50 17.04
C SER A 304 16.47 29.25 17.89
N GLY A 305 16.31 28.88 19.17
CA GLY A 305 15.42 29.56 20.13
C GLY A 305 13.98 29.01 20.16
N PHE A 306 13.76 27.83 19.59
CA PHE A 306 12.43 27.18 19.55
C PHE A 306 12.36 25.98 20.49
N GLN A 307 11.15 25.65 20.94
CA GLN A 307 10.84 24.40 21.62
C GLN A 307 10.54 23.31 20.58
N GLY A 308 10.87 22.07 20.95
CA GLY A 308 10.58 20.87 20.17
C GLY A 308 9.69 19.88 20.91
N VAL A 309 8.88 19.12 20.16
CA VAL A 309 8.02 18.07 20.72
C VAL A 309 8.26 16.76 20.01
N VAL A 310 8.27 15.66 20.78
CA VAL A 310 8.25 14.29 20.27
C VAL A 310 7.01 13.58 20.81
N MET A 311 6.07 13.28 19.93
CA MET A 311 4.86 12.54 20.25
C MET A 311 5.03 11.06 19.88
N VAL A 312 4.73 10.18 20.83
CA VAL A 312 4.92 8.73 20.69
C VAL A 312 3.71 7.93 21.21
N PRO A 313 3.47 6.71 20.69
CA PRO A 313 2.20 5.98 20.92
C PRO A 313 1.97 5.50 22.35
N THR A 314 3.02 5.29 23.15
CA THR A 314 2.88 4.73 24.51
C THR A 314 3.84 5.36 25.49
N GLU A 315 3.53 5.20 26.77
CA GLU A 315 4.33 5.74 27.86
C GLU A 315 5.69 5.06 28.00
N VAL A 316 5.76 3.74 27.75
CA VAL A 316 7.04 3.01 27.76
C VAL A 316 7.98 3.60 26.72
N LEU A 317 7.47 3.86 25.51
CA LEU A 317 8.26 4.47 24.45
C LEU A 317 8.61 5.93 24.77
N ALA A 318 7.71 6.68 25.40
CA ALA A 318 7.99 8.05 25.85
C ALA A 318 9.12 8.08 26.89
N LYS A 319 9.08 7.19 27.89
CA LYS A 319 10.14 7.05 28.91
C LYS A 319 11.46 6.62 28.29
N GLN A 320 11.43 5.70 27.33
CA GLN A 320 12.64 5.25 26.62
C GLN A 320 13.28 6.38 25.81
N HIS A 321 12.48 7.12 25.02
CA HIS A 321 12.98 8.26 24.25
C HIS A 321 13.48 9.37 25.16
N PHE A 322 12.73 9.71 26.21
CA PHE A 322 13.16 10.67 27.23
C PHE A 322 14.55 10.31 27.78
N LYS A 323 14.72 9.08 28.28
CA LYS A 323 16.00 8.60 28.81
C LYS A 323 17.11 8.65 27.76
N SER A 324 16.89 8.08 26.58
CA SER A 324 17.90 8.02 25.53
C SER A 324 18.31 9.41 25.05
N MET A 325 17.36 10.34 24.90
CA MET A 325 17.65 11.71 24.48
C MET A 325 18.37 12.48 25.58
N SER A 326 17.97 12.30 26.85
CA SER A 326 18.66 12.89 28.01
C SER A 326 20.10 12.39 28.13
N ASP A 327 20.35 11.09 27.93
CA ASP A 327 21.69 10.51 28.02
C ASP A 327 22.62 11.01 26.90
N ILE A 328 22.10 11.22 25.69
CA ILE A 328 22.86 11.76 24.55
C ILE A 328 23.11 13.27 24.75
N LEU A 329 22.05 14.04 24.98
CA LEU A 329 22.13 15.49 25.08
C LEU A 329 22.84 15.96 26.36
N GLY A 330 22.78 15.18 27.44
CA GLY A 330 23.46 15.46 28.71
C GLY A 330 24.98 15.48 28.61
N LYS A 331 25.58 14.95 27.54
CA LYS A 331 27.03 15.03 27.28
C LYS A 331 27.48 16.39 26.75
N LEU A 332 26.54 17.24 26.35
CA LEU A 332 26.83 18.60 25.89
C LEU A 332 27.24 19.50 27.06
N LYS A 333 28.03 20.54 26.76
CA LYS A 333 28.41 21.55 27.77
C LYS A 333 27.20 22.30 28.33
N ASN A 334 26.26 22.63 27.44
CA ASN A 334 25.01 23.32 27.76
C ASN A 334 23.84 22.49 27.21
N PRO A 335 23.40 21.44 27.95
CA PRO A 335 22.38 20.53 27.48
C PRO A 335 21.00 21.22 27.48
N PRO A 336 20.17 20.98 26.45
CA PRO A 336 18.77 21.40 26.47
C PRO A 336 18.01 20.67 27.58
N LYS A 337 17.04 21.35 28.18
CA LYS A 337 16.16 20.79 29.20
C LYS A 337 15.08 19.95 28.53
N ILE A 338 15.02 18.67 28.88
CA ILE A 338 14.04 17.73 28.36
C ILE A 338 12.98 17.47 29.43
N GLY A 339 11.72 17.50 29.05
CA GLY A 339 10.57 17.13 29.88
C GLY A 339 9.82 15.92 29.32
N ILE A 340 9.05 15.27 30.18
CA ILE A 340 8.17 14.16 29.81
C ILE A 340 6.72 14.47 30.16
N LEU A 341 5.78 14.10 29.27
CA LEU A 341 4.35 14.26 29.49
C LEU A 341 3.59 12.97 29.09
N THR A 342 3.19 12.17 30.08
CA THR A 342 2.46 10.91 29.89
C THR A 342 1.07 10.97 30.53
N GLY A 343 0.15 10.11 30.11
CA GLY A 343 -1.24 10.09 30.61
C GLY A 343 -1.38 9.57 32.05
N SER A 344 -0.39 8.83 32.55
CA SER A 344 -0.34 8.30 33.92
C SER A 344 0.04 9.33 34.99
N MET A 345 0.42 10.55 34.60
CA MET A 345 0.81 11.59 35.56
C MET A 345 -0.42 12.08 36.35
N THR A 346 -0.21 12.45 37.61
CA THR A 346 -1.25 13.06 38.42
C THR A 346 -1.56 14.48 37.92
N LYS A 347 -2.76 15.00 38.23
CA LYS A 347 -3.15 16.37 37.86
C LYS A 347 -2.13 17.43 38.33
N LYS A 348 -1.56 17.25 39.52
CA LYS A 348 -0.55 18.16 40.07
C LYS A 348 0.75 18.13 39.26
N GLU A 349 1.19 16.95 38.84
CA GLU A 349 2.37 16.78 37.99
C GLU A 349 2.14 17.35 36.60
N HIS A 350 0.96 17.13 36.01
CA HIS A 350 0.57 17.73 34.74
C HIS A 350 0.66 19.26 34.78
N LEU A 351 0.02 19.90 35.77
CA LEU A 351 0.05 21.36 35.94
C LEU A 351 1.47 21.89 36.06
N ALA A 352 2.32 21.25 36.87
CA ALA A 352 3.71 21.66 37.04
C ALA A 352 4.53 21.54 35.75
N VAL A 353 4.23 20.56 34.89
CA VAL A 353 4.87 20.43 33.58
C VAL A 353 4.34 21.47 32.60
N TYR A 354 3.02 21.72 32.58
CA TYR A 354 2.40 22.73 31.71
C TYR A 354 2.98 24.13 31.95
N GLU A 355 3.07 24.54 33.21
CA GLU A 355 3.65 25.83 33.59
C GLU A 355 5.09 25.98 33.09
N LYS A 356 5.90 24.92 33.18
CA LYS A 356 7.29 24.91 32.70
C LYS A 356 7.40 24.95 31.17
N ILE A 357 6.49 24.28 30.46
CA ILE A 357 6.44 24.31 29.00
C ILE A 357 6.07 25.72 28.54
N GLU A 358 5.03 26.33 29.14
CA GLU A 358 4.55 27.67 28.79
C GLU A 358 5.57 28.77 29.17
N ALA A 359 6.31 28.59 30.26
CA ALA A 359 7.41 29.49 30.64
C ALA A 359 8.64 29.38 29.71
N GLY A 360 8.74 28.32 28.93
CA GLY A 360 9.92 28.00 28.11
C GLY A 360 11.08 27.45 28.93
N GLU A 361 10.82 26.85 30.09
CA GLU A 361 11.84 26.17 30.89
C GLU A 361 12.16 24.76 30.39
N ILE A 362 11.30 24.20 29.53
CA ILE A 362 11.53 22.90 28.88
C ILE A 362 11.73 23.16 27.39
N ASP A 363 12.90 22.78 26.86
CA ASP A 363 13.27 22.97 25.47
C ASP A 363 12.71 21.86 24.58
N ILE A 364 12.71 20.61 25.06
CA ILE A 364 12.20 19.44 24.34
C ILE A 364 11.18 18.69 25.22
N VAL A 365 9.98 18.44 24.70
CA VAL A 365 8.97 17.65 25.40
C VAL A 365 8.76 16.32 24.70
N VAL A 366 8.94 15.22 25.42
CA VAL A 366 8.60 13.87 24.94
C VAL A 366 7.28 13.44 25.58
N GLY A 367 6.29 13.03 24.80
CA GLY A 367 4.99 12.70 25.37
C GLY A 367 4.11 11.81 24.52
N THR A 368 2.98 11.44 25.11
CA THR A 368 1.94 10.63 24.46
C THR A 368 0.79 11.53 23.98
N HIS A 369 -0.40 10.96 23.73
CA HIS A 369 -1.63 11.71 23.45
C HIS A 369 -1.95 12.79 24.48
N ALA A 370 -1.36 12.75 25.69
CA ALA A 370 -1.42 13.82 26.68
C ALA A 370 -0.94 15.19 26.15
N LEU A 371 -0.11 15.22 25.10
CA LEU A 371 0.32 16.45 24.42
C LEU A 371 -0.79 17.15 23.63
N LEU A 372 -1.86 16.42 23.26
CA LEU A 372 -2.97 16.94 22.46
C LEU A 372 -4.04 17.66 23.29
N VAL A 373 -3.97 17.59 24.62
CA VAL A 373 -4.90 18.26 25.53
C VAL A 373 -4.82 19.77 25.33
N GLU A 374 -5.96 20.47 25.30
CA GLU A 374 -6.04 21.91 24.99
C GLU A 374 -5.13 22.77 25.89
N ASP A 375 -5.04 22.44 27.18
CA ASP A 375 -4.28 23.18 28.19
C ASP A 375 -2.76 23.21 27.95
N VAL A 376 -2.21 22.34 27.10
CA VAL A 376 -0.78 22.34 26.79
C VAL A 376 -0.45 23.50 25.85
N LYS A 377 0.18 24.55 26.40
CA LYS A 377 0.63 25.73 25.66
C LYS A 377 2.15 25.84 25.65
N PHE A 378 2.72 26.15 24.49
CA PHE A 378 4.15 26.35 24.31
C PHE A 378 4.47 27.83 24.20
N LYS A 379 5.66 28.23 24.67
CA LYS A 379 6.17 29.58 24.52
C LYS A 379 6.53 29.89 23.07
N ASN A 380 7.26 28.96 22.43
CA ASN A 380 7.75 29.13 21.07
C ASN A 380 7.99 27.77 20.39
N LEU A 381 6.93 27.00 20.13
CA LEU A 381 7.03 25.70 19.46
C LEU A 381 7.45 25.87 18.00
N GLY A 382 8.57 25.27 17.59
CA GLY A 382 9.09 25.36 16.22
C GLY A 382 9.19 24.03 15.48
N LEU A 383 9.18 22.90 16.19
CA LEU A 383 9.27 21.57 15.58
C LEU A 383 8.44 20.53 16.33
N VAL A 384 7.64 19.78 15.58
CA VAL A 384 6.89 18.62 16.05
C VAL A 384 7.38 17.38 15.32
N VAL A 385 7.73 16.35 16.09
CA VAL A 385 8.09 15.02 15.60
C VAL A 385 7.04 14.02 16.07
N THR A 386 6.47 13.24 15.16
CA THR A 386 5.55 12.14 15.50
C THR A 386 6.14 10.80 15.09
N ASP A 387 6.29 9.87 16.04
CA ASP A 387 6.79 8.51 15.79
C ASP A 387 5.64 7.51 15.61
N GLU A 388 5.78 6.55 14.70
CA GLU A 388 4.79 5.51 14.38
C GLU A 388 3.42 6.05 13.88
N GLN A 389 3.46 6.79 12.76
CA GLN A 389 2.32 7.51 12.16
C GLN A 389 1.00 6.74 12.08
N HIS A 390 1.00 5.44 11.79
CA HIS A 390 -0.22 4.66 11.51
C HIS A 390 -1.22 4.60 12.66
N ARG A 391 -0.79 4.92 13.89
CA ARG A 391 -1.69 4.97 15.06
C ARG A 391 -2.33 6.33 15.30
N PHE A 392 -1.91 7.36 14.57
CA PHE A 392 -2.34 8.74 14.79
C PHE A 392 -3.02 9.31 13.55
N GLY A 393 -4.30 9.67 13.69
CA GLY A 393 -5.08 10.23 12.60
C GLY A 393 -4.55 11.59 12.13
N VAL A 394 -4.83 11.95 10.87
CA VAL A 394 -4.40 13.23 10.26
C VAL A 394 -4.74 14.44 11.14
N ARG A 395 -5.93 14.44 11.76
CA ARG A 395 -6.42 15.52 12.64
C ARG A 395 -5.53 15.75 13.88
N GLN A 396 -5.01 14.69 14.49
CA GLN A 396 -4.19 14.82 15.70
C GLN A 396 -2.86 15.54 15.43
N ARG A 397 -2.30 15.36 14.22
CA ARG A 397 -1.08 16.08 13.80
C ARG A 397 -1.34 17.57 13.66
N THR A 398 -2.45 17.91 13.01
CA THR A 398 -2.88 19.31 12.84
C THR A 398 -3.10 19.96 14.21
N THR A 399 -3.77 19.28 15.15
CA THR A 399 -3.95 19.78 16.52
C THR A 399 -2.65 20.10 17.24
N LEU A 400 -1.58 19.33 17.02
CA LEU A 400 -0.28 19.57 17.67
C LEU A 400 0.51 20.69 16.98
N SER A 401 0.44 20.80 15.65
CA SER A 401 1.04 21.95 14.92
C SER A 401 0.31 23.26 15.19
N ASP A 402 -1.01 23.22 15.39
CA ASP A 402 -1.86 24.40 15.68
C ASP A 402 -1.56 25.02 17.06
N LYS A 403 -0.80 24.33 17.92
CA LYS A 403 -0.33 24.85 19.22
C LYS A 403 0.83 25.85 19.11
N GLY A 404 1.34 26.10 17.90
CA GLY A 404 2.30 27.16 17.61
C GLY A 404 2.02 27.81 16.25
N GLU A 405 2.68 28.93 15.98
CA GLU A 405 2.67 29.54 14.64
C GLU A 405 3.76 28.89 13.77
N ASP A 406 3.47 28.62 12.49
CA ASP A 406 4.45 28.18 11.49
C ASP A 406 5.33 26.96 11.89
N VAL A 407 4.77 26.02 12.65
CA VAL A 407 5.48 24.87 13.23
C VAL A 407 5.91 23.85 12.16
N HIS A 408 7.18 23.47 12.15
CA HIS A 408 7.68 22.39 11.30
C HIS A 408 7.18 21.02 11.78
N VAL A 409 6.85 20.14 10.84
CA VAL A 409 6.32 18.80 11.13
C VAL A 409 7.19 17.73 10.49
N LEU A 410 7.69 16.82 11.33
CA LEU A 410 8.40 15.60 10.91
C LEU A 410 7.61 14.39 11.38
N VAL A 411 7.42 13.45 10.48
CA VAL A 411 6.69 12.21 10.74
C VAL A 411 7.64 11.04 10.51
N MET A 412 7.66 10.07 11.42
CA MET A 412 8.48 8.87 11.27
C MET A 412 7.61 7.63 11.08
N SER A 413 8.02 6.75 10.17
CA SER A 413 7.37 5.46 9.96
C SER A 413 8.38 4.32 9.98
N ALA A 414 8.08 3.28 10.77
CA ALA A 414 8.88 2.07 10.85
C ALA A 414 8.64 1.11 9.68
N THR A 415 7.49 1.20 8.99
CA THR A 415 7.20 0.39 7.80
C THR A 415 7.77 1.07 6.56
N PRO A 416 8.80 0.50 5.92
CA PRO A 416 9.29 1.05 4.66
C PRO A 416 8.21 0.90 3.60
N ILE A 417 7.78 2.00 2.99
CA ILE A 417 6.83 1.97 1.89
C ILE A 417 7.62 2.31 0.62
N PRO A 418 7.38 1.61 -0.52
CA PRO A 418 7.99 2.01 -1.78
C PRO A 418 7.76 3.50 -2.02
N ARG A 419 8.80 4.24 -2.39
CA ARG A 419 8.75 5.72 -2.52
C ARG A 419 7.56 6.17 -3.40
N THR A 420 7.32 5.45 -4.49
CA THR A 420 6.16 5.59 -5.39
C THR A 420 4.84 5.60 -4.63
N LEU A 421 4.62 4.62 -3.76
CA LEU A 421 3.40 4.50 -2.98
C LEU A 421 3.35 5.52 -1.83
N ALA A 422 4.50 5.86 -1.23
CA ALA A 422 4.55 6.90 -0.20
C ALA A 422 4.14 8.28 -0.75
N ILE A 423 4.56 8.64 -1.98
CA ILE A 423 4.13 9.88 -2.66
C ILE A 423 2.61 9.86 -2.91
N ILE A 424 2.03 8.69 -3.14
CA ILE A 424 0.59 8.56 -3.38
C ILE A 424 -0.21 8.66 -2.08
N LEU A 425 0.17 7.88 -1.07
CA LEU A 425 -0.53 7.78 0.21
C LEU A 425 -0.40 9.03 1.06
N TYR A 426 0.77 9.66 1.00
CA TYR A 426 1.10 10.82 1.84
C TYR A 426 1.44 12.01 0.97
N GLY A 427 0.83 12.17 -0.20
CA GLY A 427 1.23 13.14 -1.22
C GLY A 427 1.28 14.61 -0.80
N ASP A 428 0.89 14.91 0.43
CA ASP A 428 1.02 16.19 1.07
C ASP A 428 2.35 16.36 1.88
N LEU A 429 3.10 15.26 2.10
CA LEU A 429 4.39 15.20 2.80
C LEU A 429 5.56 15.06 1.82
N ASP A 430 6.64 15.78 2.08
CA ASP A 430 7.94 15.47 1.47
C ASP A 430 8.50 14.17 2.05
N ILE A 431 9.23 13.38 1.25
CA ILE A 431 9.70 12.05 1.67
C ILE A 431 11.22 12.00 1.70
N SER A 432 11.77 11.72 2.88
CA SER A 432 13.17 11.35 3.10
C SER A 432 13.28 9.86 3.39
N THR A 433 14.21 9.18 2.72
CA THR A 433 14.39 7.73 2.85
C THR A 433 15.77 7.41 3.41
N ILE A 434 15.83 6.69 4.53
CA ILE A 434 17.07 6.15 5.10
C ILE A 434 17.24 4.70 4.61
N GLU A 435 18.07 4.52 3.58
CA GLU A 435 18.30 3.24 2.91
C GLU A 435 19.33 2.36 3.64
N THR A 436 20.34 2.98 4.25
CA THR A 436 21.45 2.26 4.89
C THR A 436 21.16 1.96 6.37
N LYS A 437 21.43 0.71 6.78
CA LYS A 437 21.42 0.32 8.19
C LYS A 437 22.74 0.73 8.87
N PRO A 438 22.75 1.06 10.18
CA PRO A 438 23.98 1.35 10.91
C PRO A 438 24.99 0.20 10.84
N VAL A 439 26.28 0.54 10.76
CA VAL A 439 27.40 -0.42 10.79
C VAL A 439 27.45 -1.12 12.16
N GLY A 440 27.62 -2.45 12.16
CA GLY A 440 27.76 -3.26 13.38
C GLY A 440 26.56 -4.14 13.74
N ARG A 441 25.42 -4.02 13.03
CA ARG A 441 24.28 -4.94 13.22
C ARG A 441 24.41 -6.21 12.37
N LEU A 442 24.32 -7.37 13.02
CA LEU A 442 24.27 -8.65 12.32
C LEU A 442 22.88 -8.86 11.68
N PRO A 443 22.82 -9.43 10.45
CA PRO A 443 21.54 -9.76 9.84
C PRO A 443 20.83 -10.85 10.65
N ILE A 444 19.51 -10.70 10.78
CA ILE A 444 18.67 -11.68 11.47
C ILE A 444 18.64 -12.97 10.64
N LYS A 445 18.87 -14.11 11.30
CA LYS A 445 18.75 -15.43 10.67
C LYS A 445 17.29 -15.85 10.69
N ASN A 446 16.69 -15.89 9.51
CA ASN A 446 15.29 -16.24 9.34
C ASN A 446 15.14 -17.75 9.09
N ALA A 447 14.15 -18.38 9.72
CA ALA A 447 13.80 -19.77 9.49
C ALA A 447 12.28 -19.88 9.32
N VAL A 448 11.83 -20.38 8.18
CA VAL A 448 10.42 -20.75 7.95
C VAL A 448 10.29 -22.24 8.21
N ILE A 449 9.51 -22.61 9.21
CA ILE A 449 9.37 -23.99 9.66
C ILE A 449 7.92 -24.47 9.59
N THR A 450 7.73 -25.78 9.64
CA THR A 450 6.40 -26.40 9.77
C THR A 450 6.15 -26.84 11.21
N GLU A 451 4.91 -27.21 11.54
CA GLU A 451 4.54 -27.69 12.88
C GLU A 451 5.43 -28.84 13.38
N ASN A 452 5.90 -29.71 12.48
CA ASN A 452 6.76 -30.84 12.82
C ASN A 452 8.12 -30.43 13.39
N ASP A 453 8.60 -29.22 13.09
CA ASP A 453 9.88 -28.71 13.54
C ASP A 453 9.77 -27.83 14.79
N ARG A 454 8.56 -27.62 15.33
CA ARG A 454 8.30 -26.75 16.48
C ARG A 454 9.12 -27.13 17.72
N GLU A 455 9.28 -28.43 17.99
CA GLU A 455 10.12 -28.92 19.10
C GLU A 455 11.60 -28.52 18.95
N LYS A 456 12.12 -28.42 17.72
CA LYS A 456 13.49 -27.93 17.47
C LYS A 456 13.60 -26.44 17.78
N ALA A 457 12.56 -25.66 17.46
CA ALA A 457 12.51 -24.23 17.77
C ALA A 457 12.52 -23.99 19.29
N TYR A 458 11.72 -24.73 20.07
CA TYR A 458 11.72 -24.62 21.54
C TYR A 458 13.08 -24.96 22.17
N ARG A 459 13.75 -25.99 21.66
CA ARG A 459 15.13 -26.31 22.09
C ARG A 459 16.10 -25.18 21.78
N HIS A 460 15.98 -24.55 20.60
CA HIS A 460 16.81 -23.41 20.24
C HIS A 460 16.57 -22.20 21.15
N ILE A 461 15.30 -21.87 21.45
CA ILE A 461 14.93 -20.82 22.41
C ILE A 461 15.54 -21.12 23.78
N SER A 462 15.44 -22.36 24.26
CA SER A 462 16.00 -22.78 25.56
C SER A 462 17.53 -22.59 25.63
N LEU A 463 18.24 -22.86 24.52
CA LEU A 463 19.69 -22.64 24.44
C LEU A 463 20.05 -21.16 24.49
N GLU A 464 19.26 -20.28 23.86
CA GLU A 464 19.48 -18.83 23.92
C GLU A 464 19.18 -18.27 25.31
N ILE A 465 18.12 -18.73 25.97
CA ILE A 465 17.84 -18.38 27.37
C ILE A 465 18.96 -18.86 28.31
N GLY A 466 19.51 -20.06 28.07
CA GLY A 466 20.67 -20.57 28.81
C GLY A 466 21.93 -19.70 28.69
N LYS A 467 22.02 -18.83 27.68
CA LYS A 467 23.08 -17.82 27.53
C LYS A 467 22.76 -16.48 28.21
N GLY A 468 21.60 -16.38 28.87
CA GLY A 468 21.10 -15.15 29.49
C GLY A 468 20.35 -14.21 28.54
N HIS A 469 19.94 -14.69 27.36
CA HIS A 469 19.13 -13.92 26.40
C HIS A 469 17.63 -14.11 26.65
N GLN A 470 16.81 -13.29 25.99
CA GLN A 470 15.35 -13.33 26.10
C GLN A 470 14.69 -13.67 24.76
N ALA A 471 13.44 -14.13 24.80
CA ALA A 471 12.70 -14.53 23.61
C ALA A 471 11.26 -13.99 23.58
N TYR A 472 10.81 -13.68 22.37
CA TYR A 472 9.42 -13.37 22.06
C TYR A 472 8.72 -14.58 21.44
N ILE A 473 7.50 -14.88 21.88
CA ILE A 473 6.61 -15.84 21.21
C ILE A 473 5.32 -15.10 20.84
N ILE A 474 5.07 -14.95 19.54
CA ILE A 474 3.93 -14.21 19.02
C ILE A 474 2.85 -15.16 18.53
N CYS A 475 1.64 -14.97 19.01
CA CYS A 475 0.46 -15.72 18.61
C CYS A 475 -0.46 -14.83 17.75
N PRO A 476 -1.02 -15.35 16.65
CA PRO A 476 -2.00 -14.62 15.87
C PRO A 476 -3.29 -14.41 16.66
N MET A 477 -3.97 -13.30 16.36
CA MET A 477 -5.35 -13.11 16.74
C MET A 477 -6.21 -14.17 16.01
N VAL A 478 -7.17 -14.75 16.74
CA VAL A 478 -8.19 -15.62 16.15
C VAL A 478 -9.46 -14.78 16.07
N GLU A 479 -9.91 -14.46 14.86
CA GLU A 479 -11.14 -13.66 14.68
C GLU A 479 -12.37 -14.44 15.18
N GLU A 480 -13.07 -13.82 16.16
CA GLU A 480 -14.49 -13.37 16.09
C GLU A 480 -14.93 -12.74 17.43
N SER A 481 -14.07 -12.71 18.46
CA SER A 481 -14.24 -11.83 19.62
C SER A 481 -12.93 -11.69 20.42
N GLU A 482 -12.70 -10.53 21.02
CA GLU A 482 -11.54 -10.29 21.89
C GLU A 482 -11.48 -11.28 23.08
N ASN A 483 -12.61 -11.92 23.45
CA ASN A 483 -12.68 -12.94 24.52
C ASN A 483 -11.83 -14.15 24.18
N ILE A 484 -11.95 -14.62 22.95
CA ILE A 484 -11.28 -15.82 22.44
C ILE A 484 -9.77 -15.58 22.32
N GLU A 485 -9.33 -14.34 22.07
CA GLU A 485 -7.91 -13.99 21.93
C GLU A 485 -7.12 -14.10 23.25
N ALA A 486 -7.67 -13.53 24.34
CA ALA A 486 -7.01 -13.61 25.64
C ALA A 486 -6.94 -15.06 26.14
N GLU A 487 -8.03 -15.83 25.99
CA GLU A 487 -8.06 -17.25 26.34
C GLU A 487 -7.03 -18.07 25.56
N ASN A 488 -6.91 -17.84 24.25
CA ASN A 488 -5.95 -18.56 23.40
C ASN A 488 -4.49 -18.32 23.79
N VAL A 489 -4.10 -17.07 24.07
CA VAL A 489 -2.70 -16.77 24.45
C VAL A 489 -2.38 -17.28 25.84
N ILE A 490 -3.32 -17.18 26.79
CA ILE A 490 -3.16 -17.71 28.15
C ILE A 490 -3.07 -19.24 28.13
N ASP A 491 -3.88 -19.92 27.34
CA ASP A 491 -3.82 -21.38 27.25
C ASP A 491 -2.61 -21.86 26.49
N TYR A 492 -2.17 -21.11 25.47
CA TYR A 492 -0.92 -21.39 24.78
C TYR A 492 0.29 -21.18 25.69
N SER A 493 0.30 -20.12 26.51
CA SER A 493 1.40 -19.89 27.46
C SER A 493 1.50 -20.99 28.51
N LYS A 494 0.38 -21.51 29.01
CA LYS A 494 0.36 -22.68 29.91
C LYS A 494 0.97 -23.91 29.23
N LYS A 495 0.55 -24.22 28.00
CA LYS A 495 1.08 -25.35 27.22
C LYS A 495 2.58 -25.22 26.94
N ILE A 496 3.04 -24.00 26.70
CA ILE A 496 4.45 -23.72 26.45
C ILE A 496 5.27 -23.80 27.74
N ALA A 497 4.72 -23.39 28.89
CA ALA A 497 5.42 -23.46 30.17
C ALA A 497 5.92 -24.88 30.47
N ASP A 498 5.13 -25.90 30.12
CA ASP A 498 5.52 -27.31 30.25
C ASP A 498 6.70 -27.73 29.34
N LYS A 499 6.98 -26.96 28.28
CA LYS A 499 8.03 -27.23 27.29
C LYS A 499 9.37 -26.58 27.63
N PHE A 500 9.35 -25.54 28.46
CA PHE A 500 10.54 -24.86 28.94
C PHE A 500 10.92 -25.37 30.35
N SER A 501 12.19 -25.21 30.74
CA SER A 501 12.64 -25.68 32.05
C SER A 501 11.91 -24.95 33.18
N GLN A 502 11.78 -25.58 34.35
CA GLN A 502 11.15 -24.98 35.55
C GLN A 502 11.77 -23.64 36.01
N ASN A 503 12.94 -23.28 35.46
CA ASN A 503 13.67 -22.06 35.78
C ASN A 503 13.43 -20.91 34.80
N CYS A 504 12.62 -21.10 33.74
CA CYS A 504 12.29 -20.03 32.79
C CYS A 504 11.07 -19.24 33.29
N LYS A 505 11.20 -17.92 33.38
CA LYS A 505 10.09 -17.02 33.70
C LYS A 505 9.36 -16.61 32.42
N ILE A 506 8.07 -16.91 32.36
CA ILE A 506 7.21 -16.63 31.22
C ILE A 506 6.11 -15.66 31.67
N GLU A 507 5.94 -14.56 30.95
CA GLU A 507 4.80 -13.66 31.12
C GLU A 507 3.99 -13.56 29.82
N VAL A 508 2.73 -13.13 29.97
CA VAL A 508 1.77 -13.01 28.88
C VAL A 508 1.36 -11.57 28.71
N LEU A 509 1.34 -11.09 27.46
CA LEU A 509 0.88 -9.76 27.11
C LEU A 509 -0.20 -9.84 26.02
N HIS A 510 -1.38 -9.28 26.28
CA HIS A 510 -2.48 -9.26 25.31
C HIS A 510 -3.27 -7.95 25.33
N GLY A 511 -4.10 -7.72 24.31
CA GLY A 511 -4.74 -6.44 24.04
C GLY A 511 -5.68 -5.94 25.15
N ARG A 512 -6.25 -6.87 25.92
CA ARG A 512 -7.22 -6.58 26.99
C ARG A 512 -6.63 -6.15 28.32
N LEU A 513 -5.34 -6.36 28.55
CA LEU A 513 -4.70 -5.90 29.77
C LEU A 513 -4.84 -4.38 29.87
N GLN A 514 -5.06 -3.89 31.09
CA GLN A 514 -5.07 -2.44 31.32
C GLN A 514 -3.72 -1.86 30.93
N GLN A 515 -3.68 -0.61 30.46
CA GLN A 515 -2.43 0.01 29.99
C GLN A 515 -1.33 -0.05 31.06
N LYS A 516 -1.70 0.16 32.33
CA LYS A 516 -0.78 0.05 33.47
C LYS A 516 -0.16 -1.35 33.61
N GLU A 517 -0.96 -2.40 33.44
CA GLU A 517 -0.48 -3.79 33.52
C GLU A 517 0.46 -4.14 32.37
N LYS A 518 0.14 -3.67 31.14
CA LYS A 518 1.02 -3.84 29.98
C LYS A 518 2.37 -3.16 30.20
N ASP A 519 2.36 -1.94 30.72
CA ASP A 519 3.56 -1.17 31.00
C ASP A 519 4.40 -1.84 32.09
N ASP A 520 3.77 -2.40 33.13
CA ASP A 520 4.45 -3.13 34.22
C ASP A 520 5.11 -4.44 33.72
N ILE A 521 4.41 -5.24 32.90
CA ILE A 521 4.95 -6.46 32.27
C ILE A 521 6.13 -6.11 31.35
N MET A 522 5.96 -5.10 30.50
CA MET A 522 7.03 -4.65 29.61
C MET A 522 8.24 -4.14 30.39
N SER A 523 8.04 -3.44 31.52
CA SER A 523 9.13 -2.99 32.39
C SER A 523 9.92 -4.16 32.96
N ARG A 524 9.24 -5.21 33.47
CA ARG A 524 9.90 -6.42 33.99
C ARG A 524 10.68 -7.15 32.89
N TYR A 525 10.09 -7.26 31.70
CA TYR A 525 10.76 -7.85 30.56
C TYR A 525 12.01 -7.04 30.14
N VAL A 526 11.94 -5.71 30.06
CA VAL A 526 13.11 -4.86 29.76
C VAL A 526 14.22 -5.02 30.83
N ASN A 527 13.84 -5.20 32.10
CA ASN A 527 14.77 -5.36 33.23
C ASN A 527 15.35 -6.79 33.37
N LYS A 528 15.09 -7.69 32.41
CA LYS A 528 15.48 -9.12 32.45
C LYS A 528 14.88 -9.91 33.63
N GLU A 529 13.75 -9.47 34.15
CA GLU A 529 13.01 -10.23 35.17
C GLU A 529 12.17 -11.36 34.56
N THR A 530 11.94 -11.32 33.25
CA THR A 530 11.14 -12.28 32.47
C THR A 530 11.97 -12.78 31.28
N ASP A 531 12.07 -14.09 31.06
CA ASP A 531 12.88 -14.69 29.99
C ASP A 531 12.12 -14.78 28.66
N ILE A 532 10.84 -15.15 28.74
CA ILE A 532 9.96 -15.33 27.57
C ILE A 532 8.73 -14.45 27.71
N LEU A 533 8.47 -13.62 26.69
CA LEU A 533 7.22 -12.87 26.57
C LEU A 533 6.33 -13.49 25.50
N VAL A 534 5.22 -14.07 25.91
CA VAL A 534 4.18 -14.60 25.02
C VAL A 534 3.15 -13.50 24.75
N SER A 535 2.90 -13.17 23.50
CA SER A 535 2.00 -12.04 23.18
C SER A 535 1.25 -12.19 21.87
N THR A 536 0.17 -11.44 21.72
CA THR A 536 -0.41 -11.12 20.42
C THR A 536 0.39 -10.02 19.69
N THR A 537 -0.18 -9.46 18.62
CA THR A 537 0.32 -8.28 17.88
C THR A 537 0.60 -7.03 18.72
N VAL A 538 0.23 -7.00 20.01
CA VAL A 538 0.36 -5.83 20.88
C VAL A 538 1.82 -5.41 21.11
N ILE A 539 2.80 -6.31 20.95
CA ILE A 539 4.24 -5.99 21.00
C ILE A 539 4.70 -5.07 19.85
N GLU A 540 3.83 -4.76 18.88
CA GLU A 540 4.10 -3.76 17.83
C GLU A 540 4.44 -2.35 18.37
N VAL A 541 4.31 -2.08 19.67
CA VAL A 541 4.75 -0.82 20.26
C VAL A 541 6.27 -0.77 20.41
N GLY A 542 6.94 0.21 19.78
CA GLY A 542 8.40 0.44 19.57
C GLY A 542 9.46 0.18 20.66
N VAL A 543 9.16 -0.48 21.78
CA VAL A 543 10.08 -0.79 22.88
C VAL A 543 11.31 -1.57 22.40
N ASP A 544 12.49 -1.08 22.79
CA ASP A 544 13.78 -1.72 22.51
C ASP A 544 14.21 -2.65 23.64
N VAL A 545 14.46 -3.91 23.33
CA VAL A 545 15.00 -4.90 24.26
C VAL A 545 16.27 -5.50 23.64
N PRO A 546 17.46 -4.92 23.89
CA PRO A 546 18.70 -5.36 23.24
C PRO A 546 19.08 -6.82 23.52
N ASN A 547 18.60 -7.37 24.64
CA ASN A 547 18.88 -8.73 25.10
C ASN A 547 17.92 -9.78 24.51
N ALA A 548 16.88 -9.36 23.78
CA ALA A 548 15.98 -10.27 23.09
C ALA A 548 16.59 -10.72 21.75
N THR A 549 17.04 -11.97 21.68
CA THR A 549 17.74 -12.51 20.50
C THR A 549 16.88 -13.42 19.64
N VAL A 550 15.77 -13.96 20.16
CA VAL A 550 14.89 -14.86 19.41
C VAL A 550 13.46 -14.35 19.38
N ILE A 551 12.85 -14.38 18.19
CA ILE A 551 11.41 -14.24 18.03
C ILE A 551 10.84 -15.45 17.29
N MET A 552 9.79 -16.05 17.84
CA MET A 552 9.02 -17.10 17.20
C MET A 552 7.59 -16.60 16.95
N ILE A 553 7.12 -16.73 15.71
CA ILE A 553 5.77 -16.31 15.31
C ILE A 553 4.98 -17.55 14.92
N GLU A 554 3.96 -17.88 15.71
CA GLU A 554 3.04 -18.97 15.43
C GLU A 554 2.04 -18.60 14.33
N ASN A 555 1.62 -19.60 13.55
CA ASN A 555 0.76 -19.48 12.36
C ASN A 555 1.06 -18.20 11.55
N ALA A 556 2.33 -18.01 11.20
CA ALA A 556 2.86 -16.80 10.58
C ALA A 556 2.10 -16.40 9.29
N GLU A 557 1.48 -17.36 8.60
CA GLU A 557 0.65 -17.11 7.41
C GLU A 557 -0.58 -16.22 7.65
N ARG A 558 -1.03 -16.11 8.91
CA ARG A 558 -2.16 -15.25 9.31
C ARG A 558 -1.80 -13.77 9.36
N PHE A 559 -0.51 -13.44 9.36
CA PHE A 559 -0.03 -12.07 9.37
C PHE A 559 0.32 -11.59 7.96
N GLY A 560 0.18 -10.28 7.73
CA GLY A 560 0.77 -9.63 6.55
C GLY A 560 2.29 -9.60 6.64
N LEU A 561 2.99 -9.53 5.51
CA LEU A 561 4.46 -9.51 5.53
C LEU A 561 5.01 -8.24 6.19
N ALA A 562 4.32 -7.10 6.06
CA ALA A 562 4.70 -5.88 6.76
C ALA A 562 4.68 -6.06 8.29
N THR A 563 3.63 -6.68 8.83
CA THR A 563 3.50 -6.99 10.26
C THR A 563 4.57 -7.97 10.71
N LEU A 564 4.80 -9.04 9.94
CA LEU A 564 5.86 -10.01 10.25
C LEU A 564 7.25 -9.35 10.25
N HIS A 565 7.49 -8.39 9.34
CA HIS A 565 8.73 -7.62 9.28
C HIS A 565 8.91 -6.71 10.51
N GLN A 566 7.86 -6.00 10.93
CA GLN A 566 7.88 -5.20 12.17
C GLN A 566 8.11 -6.05 13.42
N LEU A 567 7.44 -7.21 13.50
CA LEU A 567 7.63 -8.18 14.58
C LEU A 567 9.06 -8.71 14.59
N ARG A 568 9.60 -9.10 13.43
CA ARG A 568 11.01 -9.50 13.30
C ARG A 568 11.96 -8.40 13.80
N GLY A 569 11.67 -7.13 13.50
CA GLY A 569 12.47 -5.99 13.96
C GLY A 569 12.48 -5.76 15.48
N ARG A 570 11.79 -6.59 16.27
CA ARG A 570 11.85 -6.61 17.74
C ARG A 570 13.12 -7.27 18.28
N VAL A 571 13.81 -8.06 17.46
CA VAL A 571 15.11 -8.66 17.76
C VAL A 571 16.19 -8.08 16.85
N GLY A 572 17.47 -8.36 17.11
CA GLY A 572 18.58 -7.82 16.32
C GLY A 572 18.90 -6.36 16.63
N ARG A 573 18.68 -5.94 17.88
CA ARG A 573 18.94 -4.57 18.35
C ARG A 573 20.28 -4.40 19.08
N SER A 574 21.01 -5.49 19.30
CA SER A 574 22.38 -5.53 19.84
C SER A 574 23.36 -6.14 18.81
N GLU A 575 24.63 -6.26 19.20
CA GLU A 575 25.67 -6.95 18.42
C GLU A 575 25.48 -8.48 18.43
N LEU A 576 24.53 -9.00 19.21
CA LEU A 576 24.25 -10.43 19.33
C LEU A 576 23.52 -10.94 18.08
N GLN A 577 23.92 -12.13 17.62
CA GLN A 577 23.21 -12.82 16.55
C GLN A 577 21.77 -13.10 16.98
N SER A 578 20.81 -12.60 16.18
CA SER A 578 19.39 -12.77 16.43
C SER A 578 18.73 -13.68 15.40
N TYR A 579 17.61 -14.29 15.78
CA TYR A 579 16.91 -15.33 15.03
C TYR A 579 15.41 -15.03 14.96
N ALA A 580 14.82 -15.21 13.79
CA ALA A 580 13.38 -15.11 13.58
C ALA A 580 12.83 -16.40 13.01
N ILE A 581 11.90 -17.02 13.73
CA ILE A 581 11.31 -18.31 13.41
C ILE A 581 9.84 -18.09 13.05
N PHE A 582 9.46 -18.44 11.82
CA PHE A 582 8.12 -18.31 11.30
C PHE A 582 7.48 -19.71 11.20
N VAL A 583 6.53 -20.02 12.06
CA VAL A 583 5.85 -21.32 12.08
C VAL A 583 4.66 -21.28 11.14
N ARG A 584 4.67 -22.13 10.12
CA ARG A 584 3.58 -22.26 9.15
C ARG A 584 2.71 -23.48 9.47
N THR A 585 1.41 -23.26 9.61
CA THR A 585 0.42 -24.33 9.85
C THR A 585 -0.41 -24.67 8.60
N SER A 586 -0.55 -23.72 7.67
CA SER A 586 -1.27 -23.90 6.40
C SER A 586 -0.44 -24.58 5.30
N ASN A 587 -1.09 -25.46 4.53
CA ASN A 587 -0.53 -26.09 3.33
C ASN A 587 -0.78 -25.31 2.03
N SER A 588 -1.34 -24.10 2.10
CA SER A 588 -1.62 -23.26 0.91
C SER A 588 -0.34 -22.83 0.18
N ASN A 589 -0.34 -22.95 -1.16
CA ASN A 589 0.75 -22.47 -2.00
C ASN A 589 0.96 -20.94 -1.90
N ILE A 590 -0.11 -20.18 -1.66
CA ILE A 590 -0.03 -18.72 -1.48
C ILE A 590 0.67 -18.40 -0.16
N ALA A 591 0.29 -19.07 0.93
CA ALA A 591 0.92 -18.93 2.24
C ALA A 591 2.41 -19.32 2.20
N LYS A 592 2.75 -20.39 1.46
CA LYS A 592 4.15 -20.82 1.25
C LYS A 592 4.98 -19.73 0.57
N LYS A 593 4.53 -19.24 -0.59
CA LYS A 593 5.23 -18.19 -1.35
C LYS A 593 5.39 -16.91 -0.53
N ARG A 594 4.35 -16.53 0.22
CA ARG A 594 4.38 -15.37 1.13
C ARG A 594 5.49 -15.53 2.17
N LEU A 595 5.49 -16.61 2.94
CA LEU A 595 6.49 -16.82 4.00
C LEU A 595 7.92 -17.02 3.47
N GLU A 596 8.10 -17.57 2.27
CA GLU A 596 9.40 -17.65 1.61
C GLU A 596 10.03 -16.27 1.36
N ILE A 597 9.22 -15.24 1.06
CA ILE A 597 9.73 -13.87 0.85
C ILE A 597 10.40 -13.32 2.11
N ILE A 598 9.73 -13.42 3.26
CA ILE A 598 10.30 -12.95 4.54
C ILE A 598 11.40 -13.87 5.06
N GLY A 599 11.34 -15.16 4.76
CA GLY A 599 12.40 -16.11 5.07
C GLY A 599 13.71 -15.79 4.34
N ASN A 600 13.64 -15.35 3.08
CA ASN A 600 14.82 -15.17 2.24
C ASN A 600 15.40 -13.75 2.23
N SER A 601 14.68 -12.75 2.76
CA SER A 601 15.12 -11.36 2.73
C SER A 601 15.05 -10.69 4.10
N ASN A 602 16.05 -9.87 4.41
CA ASN A 602 16.07 -8.98 5.58
C ASN A 602 15.77 -7.51 5.22
N ASP A 603 15.52 -7.22 3.95
CA ASP A 603 15.28 -5.88 3.44
C ASP A 603 13.78 -5.55 3.55
N GLY A 604 13.45 -4.57 4.40
CA GLY A 604 12.08 -4.13 4.61
C GLY A 604 11.43 -3.50 3.37
N PHE A 605 12.18 -2.82 2.49
CA PHE A 605 11.64 -2.27 1.24
C PHE A 605 11.26 -3.38 0.26
N TYR A 606 12.14 -4.39 0.13
CA TYR A 606 11.86 -5.57 -0.68
C TYR A 606 10.61 -6.31 -0.16
N ILE A 607 10.53 -6.56 1.16
CA ILE A 607 9.39 -7.26 1.75
C ILE A 607 8.09 -6.47 1.56
N ALA A 608 8.10 -5.16 1.81
CA ALA A 608 6.93 -4.31 1.63
C ALA A 608 6.44 -4.31 0.18
N SER A 609 7.35 -4.15 -0.80
CA SER A 609 6.98 -4.19 -2.22
C SER A 609 6.30 -5.52 -2.61
N ARG A 610 6.82 -6.65 -2.10
CA ARG A 610 6.25 -7.98 -2.35
C ARG A 610 4.93 -8.21 -1.63
N ASP A 611 4.76 -7.69 -0.41
CA ASP A 611 3.50 -7.76 0.34
C ASP A 611 2.37 -7.09 -0.41
N LEU A 612 2.64 -5.89 -0.93
CA LEU A 612 1.69 -5.08 -1.69
C LEU A 612 1.25 -5.80 -2.98
N VAL A 613 2.20 -6.38 -3.72
CA VAL A 613 1.90 -7.17 -4.93
C VAL A 613 1.07 -8.42 -4.61
N LEU A 614 1.33 -9.08 -3.46
CA LEU A 614 0.60 -10.30 -3.06
C LEU A 614 -0.81 -10.02 -2.52
N ARG A 615 -1.04 -8.87 -1.90
CA ARG A 615 -2.35 -8.44 -1.38
C ARG A 615 -3.25 -7.87 -2.48
N GLY A 616 -2.65 -7.29 -3.52
CA GLY A 616 -3.40 -6.56 -4.55
C GLY A 616 -3.90 -5.20 -4.03
N PRO A 617 -4.35 -4.30 -4.93
CA PRO A 617 -4.71 -2.93 -4.57
C PRO A 617 -5.83 -2.84 -3.51
N GLY A 618 -6.80 -3.77 -3.50
CA GLY A 618 -8.03 -3.63 -2.72
C GLY A 618 -7.99 -3.89 -1.21
N GLU A 619 -6.87 -4.38 -0.63
CA GLU A 619 -6.84 -4.78 0.80
C GLU A 619 -6.06 -3.79 1.70
N LEU A 620 -5.19 -2.95 1.14
CA LEU A 620 -4.50 -1.88 1.89
C LEU A 620 -5.40 -0.67 2.10
N PHE A 621 -6.28 -0.42 1.12
CA PHE A 621 -7.40 0.49 1.27
C PHE A 621 -8.51 -0.30 1.93
N GLY A 622 -8.45 -0.42 3.27
CA GLY A 622 -9.56 -0.95 4.05
C GLY A 622 -10.85 -0.27 3.57
N LEU A 623 -11.78 -1.10 3.09
CA LEU A 623 -13.08 -0.67 2.59
C LEU A 623 -13.66 0.41 3.53
N ALA A 624 -13.78 1.63 2.98
CA ALA A 624 -14.64 2.73 3.42
C ALA A 624 -14.11 3.94 4.24
N GLN A 625 -12.81 4.27 4.33
CA GLN A 625 -12.42 5.49 5.12
C GLN A 625 -11.41 6.50 4.55
N SER A 626 -10.83 6.30 3.37
CA SER A 626 -10.03 7.36 2.72
C SER A 626 -10.44 7.44 1.27
N GLY A 627 -11.05 8.56 0.84
CA GLY A 627 -11.53 8.75 -0.52
C GLY A 627 -10.49 8.31 -1.55
N GLU A 628 -10.82 7.26 -2.31
CA GLU A 628 -9.86 6.59 -3.20
C GLU A 628 -9.25 7.55 -4.23
N LEU A 629 -7.94 7.45 -4.38
CA LEU A 629 -7.25 7.83 -5.61
C LEU A 629 -7.55 6.75 -6.64
N ASP A 630 -8.69 6.88 -7.30
CA ASP A 630 -9.13 5.97 -8.35
C ASP A 630 -8.33 6.24 -9.63
N PHE A 631 -7.16 5.61 -9.73
CA PHE A 631 -6.40 5.53 -10.98
C PHE A 631 -7.20 4.62 -11.93
N GLY A 632 -7.67 5.17 -13.05
CA GLY A 632 -8.62 4.48 -13.91
C GLY A 632 -8.03 3.20 -14.50
N ILE A 633 -6.84 3.27 -15.08
CA ILE A 633 -6.15 2.11 -15.65
C ILE A 633 -4.75 1.87 -15.07
N ALA A 634 -4.13 2.91 -14.52
CA ALA A 634 -2.78 2.79 -14.01
C ALA A 634 -2.73 1.88 -12.78
N ASP A 635 -1.83 0.92 -12.80
CA ASP A 635 -1.55 0.06 -11.66
C ASP A 635 -0.22 0.47 -11.04
N ILE A 636 -0.27 1.08 -9.87
CA ILE A 636 0.91 1.56 -9.10
C ILE A 636 1.99 0.46 -8.99
N TYR A 637 1.59 -0.81 -8.95
CA TYR A 637 2.50 -1.92 -8.69
C TYR A 637 3.11 -2.49 -9.97
N ASN A 638 2.31 -2.60 -11.03
CA ASN A 638 2.76 -3.20 -12.29
C ASN A 638 3.36 -2.18 -13.25
N ASP A 639 3.02 -0.90 -13.10
CA ASP A 639 3.38 0.17 -14.03
C ASP A 639 4.48 1.11 -13.48
N ASN A 640 5.44 0.58 -12.71
CA ASN A 640 6.53 1.39 -12.12
C ASN A 640 7.31 2.19 -13.17
N ASP A 641 7.62 1.57 -14.32
CA ASP A 641 8.34 2.24 -15.41
C ASP A 641 7.54 3.45 -15.93
N ILE A 642 6.22 3.32 -16.06
CA ILE A 642 5.33 4.39 -16.51
C ILE A 642 5.20 5.48 -15.44
N PHE A 643 5.19 5.10 -14.16
CA PHE A 643 5.22 6.06 -13.05
C PHE A 643 6.51 6.88 -13.06
N GLU A 644 7.67 6.24 -13.26
CA GLU A 644 8.95 6.95 -13.37
C GLU A 644 8.98 7.89 -14.58
N MET A 645 8.44 7.47 -15.72
CA MET A 645 8.25 8.33 -16.89
C MET A 645 7.41 9.57 -16.55
N ALA A 646 6.25 9.37 -15.91
CA ALA A 646 5.36 10.46 -15.52
C ALA A 646 6.03 11.43 -14.52
N LYS A 647 6.79 10.90 -13.57
CA LYS A 647 7.58 11.70 -12.63
C LYS A 647 8.64 12.55 -13.34
N ASN A 648 9.41 11.95 -14.24
CA ASN A 648 10.42 12.67 -15.02
C ASN A 648 9.79 13.78 -15.88
N ALA A 649 8.60 13.53 -16.44
CA ALA A 649 7.84 14.54 -17.16
C ALA A 649 7.45 15.74 -16.28
N VAL A 650 7.01 15.50 -15.04
CA VAL A 650 6.72 16.55 -14.05
C VAL A 650 7.98 17.36 -13.71
N ASP A 651 9.12 16.69 -13.53
CA ASP A 651 10.39 17.34 -13.24
C ASP A 651 10.88 18.20 -14.43
N MET A 652 10.70 17.73 -15.67
CA MET A 652 11.02 18.50 -16.90
C MET A 652 10.18 19.77 -17.04
N ILE A 653 8.89 19.72 -16.67
CA ILE A 653 8.05 20.91 -16.66
C ILE A 653 8.61 21.95 -15.69
N HIS A 654 9.08 21.48 -14.53
CA HIS A 654 9.56 22.34 -13.47
C HIS A 654 10.90 23.01 -13.78
N SER A 655 11.78 22.36 -14.54
CA SER A 655 13.08 22.94 -14.95
C SER A 655 12.96 24.08 -15.97
N GLY A 656 11.75 24.53 -16.31
CA GLY A 656 11.51 25.72 -17.14
C GLY A 656 11.49 25.46 -18.65
N ASN A 657 11.33 24.21 -19.09
CA ASN A 657 11.35 23.84 -20.51
C ASN A 657 10.01 24.06 -21.25
N ILE A 658 9.10 24.86 -20.69
CA ILE A 658 7.73 25.04 -21.22
C ILE A 658 7.35 26.52 -21.19
N GLY A 659 6.66 26.98 -22.25
CA GLY A 659 6.18 28.36 -22.34
C GLY A 659 5.08 28.68 -21.32
N GLU A 660 4.98 29.95 -20.89
CA GLU A 660 4.01 30.39 -19.87
C GLU A 660 2.56 30.03 -20.22
N GLU A 661 2.14 30.17 -21.48
CA GLU A 661 0.77 29.83 -21.91
C GLU A 661 0.44 28.34 -21.79
N GLU A 662 1.39 27.45 -22.09
CA GLU A 662 1.22 26.00 -21.96
C GLU A 662 1.14 25.59 -20.48
N SER A 663 1.96 26.23 -19.63
CA SER A 663 1.92 26.03 -18.19
C SER A 663 0.56 26.40 -17.60
N ILE A 664 0.01 27.57 -17.94
CA ILE A 664 -1.31 28.03 -17.44
C ILE A 664 -2.44 27.09 -17.88
N LYS A 665 -2.43 26.64 -19.15
CA LYS A 665 -3.42 25.67 -19.64
C LYS A 665 -3.35 24.35 -18.88
N LEU A 666 -2.14 23.85 -18.65
CA LEU A 666 -1.89 22.63 -17.90
C LEU A 666 -2.35 22.76 -16.45
N GLU A 667 -1.98 23.84 -15.75
CA GLU A 667 -2.41 24.10 -14.38
C GLU A 667 -3.93 24.16 -14.24
N ASN A 668 -4.62 24.86 -15.15
CA ASN A 668 -6.08 24.93 -15.15
C ASN A 668 -6.72 23.55 -15.34
N LYS A 669 -6.19 22.73 -16.25
CA LYS A 669 -6.71 21.38 -16.49
C LYS A 669 -6.53 20.48 -15.26
N ILE A 670 -5.38 20.59 -14.59
CA ILE A 670 -5.04 19.75 -13.44
C ILE A 670 -5.76 20.21 -12.18
N ASN A 671 -5.91 21.51 -11.93
CA ASN A 671 -6.69 22.01 -10.80
C ASN A 671 -8.15 21.52 -10.88
N ASN A 672 -8.76 21.52 -12.07
CA ASN A 672 -10.10 20.95 -12.26
C ASN A 672 -10.18 19.44 -11.94
N TYR A 673 -9.14 18.67 -12.27
CA TYR A 673 -9.03 17.26 -11.88
C TYR A 673 -8.89 17.12 -10.36
N MET A 674 -8.02 17.93 -9.74
CA MET A 674 -7.78 17.92 -8.30
C MET A 674 -9.03 18.31 -7.49
N ASP A 675 -9.80 19.31 -7.90
CA ASP A 675 -11.01 19.72 -7.18
C ASP A 675 -12.10 18.63 -7.12
N LEU A 676 -12.16 17.78 -8.15
CA LEU A 676 -13.10 16.65 -8.23
C LEU A 676 -12.67 15.45 -7.38
N HIS A 677 -11.37 15.14 -7.35
CA HIS A 677 -10.84 13.94 -6.70
C HIS A 677 -10.34 14.20 -5.27
N TYR A 678 -9.84 15.40 -4.97
CA TYR A 678 -9.15 15.69 -3.70
C TYR A 678 -10.07 16.19 -2.58
N LYS A 679 -11.23 16.78 -2.89
CA LYS A 679 -12.26 17.07 -1.87
C LYS A 679 -12.73 15.81 -1.12
N LYS A 680 -12.56 14.63 -1.72
CA LYS A 680 -12.84 13.33 -1.08
C LYS A 680 -11.68 12.81 -0.18
N LEU A 681 -10.47 13.35 -0.34
CA LEU A 681 -9.27 12.96 0.44
C LEU A 681 -9.03 13.86 1.67
N ALA A 682 -9.50 15.11 1.63
CA ALA A 682 -9.40 16.07 2.73
C ALA A 682 -10.52 15.95 3.77
N LEU A 683 -11.50 15.08 3.54
CA LEU A 683 -12.54 14.64 4.48
C LEU A 683 -12.14 13.31 5.08
#